data_AF-A0A5C6SDH7-F1
#
_entry.id   AF-A0A5C6SDH7-F1
#
_cell.length_a   1.000
_cell.length_b   1.000
_cell.length_c   1.000
_cell.angle_alpha   90.00
_cell.angle_beta   90.00
_cell.angle_gamma   90.00
#
_symmetry.space_group_name_H-M   'P 1'
#
loop_
_entity.id
_entity.type
_entity.pdbx_description
1 polymer ?
#
loop_
_entity_poly.entity_id
_entity_poly.type
_entity_poly.pdbx_seq_one_letter_code
_entity_poly.pdbx_strand_id
1 'polypeptide(L)'
;LSCTKSMHRRKKVKCPGERPICSFCRRLGQACEYKAVESFSPQEIQNQISGIVGASGPNTIQPQSITPAQEQRISEPWNRSNSEDQELLRAGQLYQMWCHNQPVHLFRQEDFLDTLKHRDTELQLAVKMLTYRFPPGQISADKNAALCLLSASCRKLVTDRIYDGKIRLSTLQTLCLLSMISFSEGYVMQAGLDLDMANYFANGLPLGSSLGDPFEYSPRIQAISLLQSLQGSIPDVTKPANIQGTLQTAKVWHLARAYAAMRIGPDSPPPWNPQSDYALVNLRNLELDCRFPLVYRFATNNFGEVPPEELQQRRDYWGPWIFIQFIHAAIPTLLNHPFLLSLRLKNFRHMIPQTFMYQSFDLISKHTAWIICYLDLLEQQQFEITDPTIAHAVVIVATIHLQHSFVEDSVLRTKAQRGYDKCMRFLDHMGSNWPVVFTMTQKLRKLQNSITTVPATSGGSGDNQRSWSIDAQLLWEILIYEKSENDNSSSDKSMYGDIITSDTEHSEQDMGGGFAIVGSAGISGHKGSLRDISAYAPQDKDPYETLGSLATPSGNRPRMQESSIFGDGVPRLLDLGKQAKLLLSPSAFFPVTAYRSKMHIQDITVFSYDANYRYGTYSMSHGRLAKGHKSLVVRIRSNDGFEGWAETAPLGSDYLPSSFTGELAAIQELGPQLLGLDPRSPAAIDDVMNRAMMGAYAAKAVIDMACWDILGKSLGLPTAILFGGYLTERPRAFSVIGIRETEAAVTQAKDEFGKGATTMQLKAGDNPLVDAQRVRAIRAALPDHVVLWVDANGGWTLDEALSFARTIGQEIAIGVEQPCRTLHDCAEFGRRTGLPITLDESIVTLADLFEAHAAGITGVNIKPSRVGGLTKARLIRDAAVALDMVINCDDTWGSALTTAQNVLLATTTPSHRLRAVDLFCEWTEPLIADIPRMEEDGRITPSTEPGNGYTAIVMDMLGEPLAYITSK
;
A
#
# COMPACT_ATOMS: atom_id res chain seq x y z
N LEU A 1 11.57 -22.35 28.22
CA LEU A 1 13.05 -22.30 28.10
C LEU A 1 13.58 -21.07 28.84
N SER A 2 14.20 -21.23 30.02
CA SER A 2 14.88 -20.12 30.71
C SER A 2 16.32 -20.50 31.03
N CYS A 3 17.27 -19.62 30.69
CA CYS A 3 18.67 -19.73 31.06
C CYS A 3 18.88 -18.95 32.36
N THR A 4 19.22 -19.66 33.43
CA THR A 4 19.45 -19.10 34.76
C THR A 4 20.94 -18.92 34.99
N LYS A 5 21.50 -17.73 34.69
CA LYS A 5 22.68 -17.21 35.38
C LYS A 5 22.57 -15.69 35.50
N SER A 6 22.86 -15.23 36.71
CA SER A 6 22.54 -13.92 37.26
C SER A 6 23.45 -12.78 36.79
N MET A 7 22.81 -11.63 36.60
CA MET A 7 23.30 -10.24 36.67
C MET A 7 24.80 -9.97 36.79
N HIS A 8 25.36 -9.22 35.83
CA HIS A 8 26.32 -8.13 36.09
C HIS A 8 26.15 -6.95 35.10
N ARG A 9 26.46 -5.74 35.59
CA ARG A 9 26.10 -4.41 35.08
C ARG A 9 26.68 -4.09 33.68
N ARG A 10 25.84 -4.13 32.63
CA ARG A 10 25.63 -3.09 31.59
C ARG A 10 24.82 -3.69 30.41
N LYS A 11 23.66 -3.08 30.13
CA LYS A 11 22.66 -3.40 29.08
C LYS A 11 21.92 -4.76 29.22
N LYS A 12 20.62 -4.68 29.51
CA LYS A 12 19.67 -5.82 29.57
C LYS A 12 19.32 -6.28 28.15
N VAL A 13 19.96 -7.32 27.62
CA VAL A 13 19.49 -8.06 26.44
C VAL A 13 19.61 -9.56 26.75
N LYS A 14 18.52 -10.32 26.56
CA LYS A 14 18.49 -11.78 26.81
C LYS A 14 19.08 -12.53 25.62
N CYS A 15 19.77 -13.65 25.89
CA CYS A 15 20.29 -14.56 24.87
C CYS A 15 19.14 -15.23 24.08
N PRO A 16 19.17 -15.23 22.73
CA PRO A 16 18.08 -15.76 21.91
C PRO A 16 18.02 -17.30 21.83
N GLY A 17 19.05 -18.02 22.27
CA GLY A 17 19.03 -19.49 22.36
C GLY A 17 19.27 -20.27 21.05
N GLU A 18 19.76 -19.62 20.00
CA GLU A 18 20.11 -20.25 18.71
C GLU A 18 21.24 -21.29 18.85
N ARG A 19 21.06 -22.50 18.29
CA ARG A 19 22.07 -23.59 18.28
C ARG A 19 22.88 -23.57 16.98
N PRO A 20 24.18 -23.95 16.99
CA PRO A 20 24.95 -24.49 18.12
C PRO A 20 25.61 -23.42 19.02
N ILE A 21 25.79 -22.19 18.54
CA ILE A 21 26.22 -21.03 19.35
C ILE A 21 25.45 -19.82 18.81
N CYS A 22 24.78 -19.07 19.69
CA CYS A 22 24.08 -17.87 19.26
C CYS A 22 25.05 -16.75 18.87
N SER A 23 24.59 -15.88 17.96
CA SER A 23 25.36 -14.74 17.44
C SER A 23 25.85 -13.77 18.53
N PHE A 24 25.20 -13.75 19.69
CA PHE A 24 25.54 -12.91 20.84
C PHE A 24 26.72 -13.49 21.65
N CYS A 25 26.65 -14.77 22.02
CA CYS A 25 27.72 -15.48 22.74
C CYS A 25 29.00 -15.57 21.90
N ARG A 26 28.87 -15.77 20.58
CA ARG A 26 30.01 -15.76 19.63
C ARG A 26 30.78 -14.42 19.66
N ARG A 27 30.05 -13.30 19.71
CA ARG A 27 30.62 -11.95 19.67
C ARG A 27 31.29 -11.53 20.97
N LEU A 28 30.82 -12.08 22.09
CA LEU A 28 31.36 -11.83 23.43
C LEU A 28 32.47 -12.83 23.82
N GLY A 29 32.80 -13.80 22.95
CA GLY A 29 33.80 -14.83 23.25
C GLY A 29 33.39 -15.78 24.37
N GLN A 30 32.08 -15.96 24.60
CA GLN A 30 31.54 -16.77 25.70
C GLN A 30 30.99 -18.10 25.20
N ALA A 31 31.13 -19.15 26.02
CA ALA A 31 30.59 -20.48 25.73
C ALA A 31 29.05 -20.50 25.88
N CYS A 32 28.35 -21.05 24.89
CA CYS A 32 26.90 -21.13 24.86
C CYS A 32 26.46 -22.53 25.36
N GLU A 33 26.01 -22.62 26.62
CA GLU A 33 25.57 -23.87 27.24
C GLU A 33 24.06 -24.09 27.10
N TYR A 34 23.66 -25.29 26.66
CA TYR A 34 22.26 -25.72 26.61
C TYR A 34 22.01 -26.78 27.67
N LYS A 35 20.97 -26.63 28.49
CA LYS A 35 20.50 -27.74 29.33
C LYS A 35 19.98 -28.86 28.41
N ALA A 36 20.44 -30.09 28.65
CA ALA A 36 19.84 -31.26 28.04
C ALA A 36 18.37 -31.36 28.50
N VAL A 37 17.49 -31.72 27.57
CA VAL A 37 16.08 -31.99 27.89
C VAL A 37 16.07 -33.28 28.71
N GLU A 38 15.64 -33.21 29.97
CA GLU A 38 15.30 -34.41 30.73
C GLU A 38 14.12 -35.07 30.02
N SER A 39 14.36 -36.26 29.47
CA SER A 39 13.31 -37.11 28.93
C SER A 39 12.45 -37.59 30.10
N PHE A 40 11.24 -37.04 30.23
CA PHE A 40 10.25 -37.57 31.17
C PHE A 40 9.88 -39.01 30.78
N SER A 41 9.85 -39.91 31.75
CA SER A 41 9.36 -41.26 31.51
C SER A 41 7.84 -41.24 31.30
N PRO A 42 7.26 -42.15 30.50
CA PRO A 42 5.81 -42.22 30.28
C PRO A 42 4.99 -42.32 31.58
N GLN A 43 5.60 -42.86 32.64
CA GLN A 43 4.97 -43.03 33.94
C GLN A 43 4.86 -41.71 34.73
N GLU A 44 5.79 -40.78 34.57
CA GLU A 44 5.74 -39.45 35.21
C GLU A 44 4.68 -38.55 34.56
N ILE A 45 4.46 -38.71 33.26
CA ILE A 45 3.37 -38.04 32.53
C ILE A 45 2.02 -38.59 32.99
N GLN A 46 1.89 -39.91 33.16
CA GLN A 46 0.67 -40.55 33.67
C GLN A 46 0.33 -40.09 35.11
N ASN A 47 1.35 -39.88 35.95
CA ASN A 47 1.18 -39.42 37.33
C ASN A 47 0.79 -37.94 37.43
N GLN A 48 1.24 -37.09 36.50
CA GLN A 48 0.76 -35.69 36.41
C GLN A 48 -0.67 -35.60 35.87
N ILE A 49 -1.05 -36.47 34.93
CA ILE A 49 -2.44 -36.53 34.42
C ILE A 49 -3.40 -37.01 35.52
N SER A 50 -3.00 -37.98 36.35
CA SER A 50 -3.83 -38.46 37.47
C SER A 50 -3.92 -37.47 38.65
N GLY A 51 -2.95 -36.56 38.80
CA GLY A 51 -3.03 -35.44 39.75
C GLY A 51 -4.04 -34.34 39.37
N ILE A 52 -4.36 -34.20 38.08
CA ILE A 52 -5.37 -33.24 37.58
C ILE A 52 -6.80 -33.79 37.74
N VAL A 53 -6.95 -35.11 37.89
CA VAL A 53 -8.25 -35.80 38.08
C VAL A 53 -8.56 -36.02 39.58
N GLY A 54 -7.68 -35.61 40.49
CA GLY A 54 -7.72 -35.94 41.92
C GLY A 54 -8.20 -34.84 42.88
N ALA A 55 -8.93 -33.81 42.43
CA ALA A 55 -9.45 -32.75 43.31
C ALA A 55 -10.99 -32.64 43.26
N SER A 56 -11.67 -33.75 43.50
CA SER A 56 -13.09 -33.77 43.88
C SER A 56 -13.29 -34.78 45.00
N GLY A 57 -12.97 -34.34 46.23
CA GLY A 57 -13.50 -34.93 47.46
C GLY A 57 -14.84 -34.29 47.81
N PRO A 58 -15.78 -35.02 48.43
CA PRO A 58 -17.19 -34.71 48.41
C PRO A 58 -17.56 -33.67 49.47
N ASN A 59 -18.09 -32.52 49.05
CA ASN A 59 -18.98 -31.74 49.89
C ASN A 59 -20.31 -31.55 49.17
N THR A 60 -21.26 -32.30 49.70
CA THR A 60 -22.66 -32.43 49.30
C THR A 60 -23.37 -31.08 49.34
N ILE A 61 -23.71 -30.53 48.17
CA ILE A 61 -24.85 -29.62 48.05
C ILE A 61 -25.79 -30.29 47.03
N GLN A 62 -26.90 -30.82 47.54
CA GLN A 62 -27.92 -31.51 46.76
C GLN A 62 -28.53 -30.60 45.69
N PRO A 63 -28.52 -30.99 44.41
CA PRO A 63 -29.39 -30.38 43.40
C PRO A 63 -30.77 -31.04 43.45
N GLN A 64 -31.81 -30.22 43.60
CA GLN A 64 -33.19 -30.65 43.43
C GLN A 64 -33.39 -31.19 42.01
N SER A 65 -34.01 -32.37 41.95
CA SER A 65 -34.32 -33.13 40.75
C SER A 65 -35.16 -32.35 39.74
N ILE A 66 -34.59 -32.07 38.57
CA ILE A 66 -35.36 -31.81 37.35
C ILE A 66 -35.47 -33.14 36.61
N THR A 67 -36.70 -33.57 36.34
CA THR A 67 -37.06 -34.88 35.80
C THR A 67 -36.52 -35.14 34.38
N PRO A 68 -36.16 -36.38 34.02
CA PRO A 68 -35.54 -36.77 32.75
C PRO A 68 -36.56 -36.87 31.60
N ALA A 69 -37.20 -35.75 31.26
CA ALA A 69 -38.15 -35.68 30.14
C ALA A 69 -37.71 -34.75 28.99
N GLN A 70 -36.50 -34.16 29.05
CA GLN A 70 -36.05 -33.17 28.06
C GLN A 70 -34.71 -33.47 27.35
N GLU A 71 -34.02 -34.55 27.71
CA GLU A 71 -32.74 -34.94 27.06
C GLU A 71 -32.89 -35.77 25.77
N GLN A 72 -34.11 -36.01 25.28
CA GLN A 72 -34.38 -36.82 24.08
C GLN A 72 -34.56 -36.03 22.77
N ARG A 73 -33.98 -34.83 22.64
CA ARG A 73 -33.88 -34.16 21.34
C ARG A 73 -32.51 -33.52 21.19
N ILE A 74 -31.53 -34.27 20.69
CA ILE A 74 -30.49 -33.84 19.72
C ILE A 74 -29.75 -35.14 19.33
N SER A 75 -30.37 -35.98 18.51
CA SER A 75 -29.69 -36.94 17.65
C SER A 75 -30.63 -37.32 16.51
N GLU A 76 -30.14 -37.22 15.27
CA GLU A 76 -30.78 -37.48 13.96
C GLU A 76 -31.31 -36.24 13.18
N PRO A 77 -31.33 -36.30 11.81
CA PRO A 77 -31.47 -35.14 10.93
C PRO A 77 -32.86 -34.50 11.08
N TRP A 78 -32.88 -33.21 11.38
CA TRP A 78 -34.05 -32.50 11.89
C TRP A 78 -35.23 -32.39 10.91
N ASN A 79 -36.40 -32.84 11.36
CA ASN A 79 -37.71 -32.40 10.89
C ASN A 79 -38.03 -31.06 11.60
N ARG A 80 -37.84 -29.91 10.92
CA ARG A 80 -38.08 -28.57 11.48
C ARG A 80 -39.58 -28.26 11.56
N SER A 81 -39.99 -27.46 12.54
CA SER A 81 -41.36 -26.93 12.61
C SER A 81 -41.52 -25.70 11.69
N ASN A 82 -42.68 -25.52 11.05
CA ASN A 82 -42.96 -24.35 10.18
C ASN A 82 -42.74 -22.97 10.87
N SER A 83 -42.78 -22.92 12.21
CA SER A 83 -42.56 -21.69 12.98
C SER A 83 -41.08 -21.27 13.03
N GLU A 84 -40.15 -22.23 13.16
CA GLU A 84 -38.71 -21.94 13.28
C GLU A 84 -38.10 -21.48 11.94
N ASP A 85 -38.59 -22.01 10.82
CA ASP A 85 -38.15 -21.60 9.50
C ASP A 85 -38.67 -20.19 9.13
N GLN A 86 -39.86 -19.80 9.59
CA GLN A 86 -40.36 -18.43 9.44
C GLN A 86 -39.54 -17.42 10.25
N GLU A 87 -39.11 -17.78 11.46
CA GLU A 87 -38.22 -16.94 12.26
C GLU A 87 -36.83 -16.77 11.63
N LEU A 88 -36.27 -17.85 11.06
CA LEU A 88 -34.97 -17.78 10.40
C LEU A 88 -35.02 -16.93 9.12
N LEU A 89 -36.11 -17.02 8.36
CA LEU A 89 -36.32 -16.18 7.18
C LEU A 89 -36.43 -14.69 7.57
N ARG A 90 -37.16 -14.39 8.66
CA ARG A 90 -37.26 -13.02 9.20
C ARG A 90 -35.90 -12.50 9.66
N ALA A 91 -35.09 -13.34 10.32
CA ALA A 91 -33.72 -12.98 10.70
C ALA A 91 -32.86 -12.68 9.46
N GLY A 92 -32.96 -13.50 8.41
CA GLY A 92 -32.27 -13.25 7.14
C GLY A 92 -32.63 -11.89 6.52
N GLN A 93 -33.92 -11.55 6.47
CA GLN A 93 -34.39 -10.25 5.95
C GLN A 93 -33.85 -9.06 6.77
N LEU A 94 -33.85 -9.18 8.10
CA LEU A 94 -33.28 -8.16 8.98
C LEU A 94 -31.77 -8.02 8.79
N TYR A 95 -31.04 -9.11 8.62
CA TYR A 95 -29.60 -9.07 8.36
C TYR A 95 -29.30 -8.34 7.04
N GLN A 96 -30.04 -8.66 5.98
CA GLN A 96 -29.86 -8.06 4.66
C GLN A 96 -30.12 -6.55 4.67
N MET A 97 -31.07 -6.09 5.49
CA MET A 97 -31.41 -4.68 5.62
C MET A 97 -30.41 -3.90 6.48
N TRP A 98 -30.03 -4.44 7.65
CA TRP A 98 -29.33 -3.66 8.68
C TRP A 98 -27.82 -3.94 8.82
N CYS A 99 -27.39 -5.15 8.44
CA CYS A 99 -26.03 -5.63 8.72
C CYS A 99 -25.20 -5.86 7.47
N HIS A 100 -25.86 -6.16 6.34
CA HIS A 100 -25.18 -6.41 5.07
C HIS A 100 -24.42 -5.16 4.61
N ASN A 101 -23.13 -5.31 4.28
CA ASN A 101 -22.19 -4.24 3.93
C ASN A 101 -22.02 -3.16 5.03
N GLN A 102 -22.35 -3.47 6.28
CA GLN A 102 -22.32 -2.51 7.40
C GLN A 102 -21.67 -3.17 8.64
N PRO A 103 -20.33 -3.35 8.68
CA PRO A 103 -19.33 -2.92 7.68
C PRO A 103 -18.92 -4.02 6.69
N VAL A 104 -19.29 -5.29 6.92
CA VAL A 104 -18.74 -6.43 6.17
C VAL A 104 -19.68 -7.02 5.12
N HIS A 105 -19.10 -7.46 4.00
CA HIS A 105 -19.76 -8.24 2.97
C HIS A 105 -19.48 -9.74 3.15
N LEU A 106 -20.37 -10.47 3.84
CA LEU A 106 -20.17 -11.89 4.15
C LEU A 106 -20.95 -12.86 3.25
N PHE A 107 -22.00 -12.40 2.58
CA PHE A 107 -22.96 -13.21 1.82
C PHE A 107 -23.33 -12.53 0.50
N ARG A 108 -23.65 -13.29 -0.55
CA ARG A 108 -24.18 -12.73 -1.79
C ARG A 108 -25.65 -12.36 -1.61
N GLN A 109 -26.01 -11.13 -1.99
CA GLN A 109 -27.34 -10.57 -1.71
C GLN A 109 -28.47 -11.32 -2.43
N GLU A 110 -28.20 -11.87 -3.62
CA GLU A 110 -29.19 -12.49 -4.50
C GLU A 110 -29.68 -13.86 -4.01
N ASP A 111 -28.82 -14.65 -3.35
CA ASP A 111 -29.11 -16.04 -2.95
C ASP A 111 -29.05 -16.26 -1.42
N PHE A 112 -28.72 -15.23 -0.64
CA PHE A 112 -28.58 -15.35 0.82
C PHE A 112 -29.84 -15.90 1.50
N LEU A 113 -31.02 -15.33 1.20
CA LEU A 113 -32.28 -15.76 1.84
C LEU A 113 -32.63 -17.21 1.48
N ASP A 114 -32.38 -17.62 0.23
CA ASP A 114 -32.67 -18.98 -0.25
C ASP A 114 -31.71 -20.02 0.30
N THR A 115 -30.44 -19.64 0.48
CA THR A 115 -29.38 -20.54 0.96
C THR A 115 -29.34 -20.63 2.48
N LEU A 116 -29.80 -19.61 3.23
CA LEU A 116 -29.68 -19.53 4.69
C LEU A 116 -30.22 -20.77 5.42
N LYS A 117 -31.36 -21.33 4.95
CA LYS A 117 -31.99 -22.53 5.52
C LYS A 117 -31.10 -23.79 5.43
N HIS A 118 -30.23 -23.85 4.43
CA HIS A 118 -29.34 -24.97 4.14
C HIS A 118 -27.91 -24.75 4.66
N ARG A 119 -27.61 -23.57 5.20
CA ARG A 119 -26.32 -23.29 5.83
C ARG A 119 -26.20 -23.99 7.18
N ASP A 120 -24.97 -24.12 7.68
CA ASP A 120 -24.67 -24.76 8.96
C ASP A 120 -25.33 -24.05 10.16
N THR A 121 -25.69 -24.83 11.19
CA THR A 121 -26.47 -24.37 12.34
C THR A 121 -25.80 -23.22 13.11
N GLU A 122 -24.48 -23.26 13.29
CA GLU A 122 -23.75 -22.20 14.00
C GLU A 122 -23.85 -20.85 13.29
N LEU A 123 -23.87 -20.84 11.96
CA LEU A 123 -24.02 -19.65 11.13
C LEU A 123 -25.43 -19.08 11.21
N GLN A 124 -26.45 -19.96 11.21
CA GLN A 124 -27.84 -19.56 11.42
C GLN A 124 -28.04 -18.91 12.79
N LEU A 125 -27.43 -19.47 13.84
CA LEU A 125 -27.45 -18.89 15.19
C LEU A 125 -26.76 -17.53 15.23
N ALA A 126 -25.59 -17.37 14.59
CA ALA A 126 -24.88 -16.08 14.52
C ALA A 126 -25.69 -14.98 13.83
N VAL A 127 -26.36 -15.30 12.72
CA VAL A 127 -27.27 -14.37 12.03
C VAL A 127 -28.46 -14.00 12.93
N LYS A 128 -29.08 -14.99 13.60
CA LYS A 128 -30.17 -14.72 14.57
C LYS A 128 -29.69 -13.79 15.67
N MET A 129 -28.55 -14.05 16.32
CA MET A 129 -27.99 -13.22 17.39
C MET A 129 -27.82 -11.76 16.99
N LEU A 130 -27.19 -11.51 15.83
CA LEU A 130 -26.96 -10.13 15.37
C LEU A 130 -28.29 -9.41 15.07
N THR A 131 -29.28 -10.14 14.56
CA THR A 131 -30.57 -9.57 14.11
C THR A 131 -31.58 -9.34 15.22
N TYR A 132 -31.40 -9.93 16.40
CA TYR A 132 -32.22 -9.62 17.59
C TYR A 132 -32.14 -8.16 18.04
N ARG A 133 -31.10 -7.44 17.61
CA ARG A 133 -30.90 -5.99 17.84
C ARG A 133 -31.68 -5.11 16.87
N PHE A 134 -32.35 -5.69 15.88
CA PHE A 134 -33.07 -4.98 14.83
C PHE A 134 -34.57 -5.40 14.77
N PRO A 135 -35.50 -4.48 14.44
CA PRO A 135 -35.28 -3.05 14.26
C PRO A 135 -34.83 -2.40 15.59
N PRO A 136 -34.08 -1.31 15.49
CA PRO A 136 -33.45 -0.64 16.62
C PRO A 136 -34.49 -0.12 17.64
N GLY A 137 -34.17 -0.29 18.91
CA GLY A 137 -35.08 -0.05 20.03
C GLY A 137 -34.60 -0.73 21.31
N GLN A 138 -35.21 -0.36 22.44
CA GLN A 138 -34.78 -0.84 23.76
C GLN A 138 -34.88 -2.37 23.86
N ILE A 139 -33.75 -3.04 24.06
CA ILE A 139 -33.68 -4.50 24.18
C ILE A 139 -34.29 -4.91 25.53
N SER A 140 -35.32 -5.75 25.52
CA SER A 140 -35.95 -6.26 26.75
C SER A 140 -35.03 -7.25 27.49
N ALA A 141 -35.20 -7.37 28.80
CA ALA A 141 -34.41 -8.30 29.63
C ALA A 141 -34.49 -9.75 29.12
N ASP A 142 -35.67 -10.17 28.63
CA ASP A 142 -35.89 -11.50 28.05
C ASP A 142 -35.09 -11.72 26.76
N LYS A 143 -34.97 -10.69 25.91
CA LYS A 143 -34.14 -10.74 24.69
C LYS A 143 -32.64 -10.84 25.02
N ASN A 144 -32.18 -10.15 26.06
CA ASN A 144 -30.79 -10.26 26.51
C ASN A 144 -30.47 -11.65 27.06
N ALA A 145 -31.38 -12.27 27.83
CA ALA A 145 -31.21 -13.64 28.29
C ALA A 145 -31.16 -14.65 27.12
N ALA A 146 -32.00 -14.46 26.11
CA ALA A 146 -31.98 -15.27 24.88
C ALA A 146 -30.66 -15.11 24.09
N LEU A 147 -30.12 -13.89 24.00
CA LEU A 147 -28.83 -13.62 23.34
C LEU A 147 -27.67 -14.36 24.02
N CYS A 148 -27.63 -14.38 25.36
CA CYS A 148 -26.60 -15.12 26.10
C CYS A 148 -26.64 -16.64 25.82
N LEU A 149 -27.84 -17.23 25.77
CA LEU A 149 -28.01 -18.66 25.47
C LEU A 149 -27.61 -19.02 24.04
N LEU A 150 -27.97 -18.17 23.07
CA LEU A 150 -27.59 -18.34 21.67
C LEU A 150 -26.07 -18.19 21.48
N SER A 151 -25.45 -17.24 22.18
CA SER A 151 -23.99 -17.01 22.15
C SER A 151 -23.22 -18.23 22.66
N ALA A 152 -23.60 -18.77 23.82
CA ALA A 152 -22.98 -19.96 24.40
C ALA A 152 -23.09 -21.17 23.45
N SER A 153 -24.27 -21.36 22.85
CA SER A 153 -24.55 -22.48 21.95
C SER A 153 -23.81 -22.34 20.60
N CYS A 154 -23.76 -21.14 20.03
CA CYS A 154 -23.02 -20.84 18.79
C CYS A 154 -21.52 -21.07 18.98
N ARG A 155 -20.93 -20.55 20.07
CA ARG A 155 -19.50 -20.75 20.38
C ARG A 155 -19.16 -22.22 20.58
N LYS A 156 -19.98 -22.96 21.34
CA LYS A 156 -19.77 -24.40 21.53
C LYS A 156 -19.71 -25.15 20.19
N LEU A 157 -20.67 -24.91 19.30
CA LEU A 157 -20.70 -25.56 17.97
C LEU A 157 -19.51 -25.20 17.10
N VAL A 158 -19.05 -23.94 17.12
CA VAL A 158 -17.85 -23.51 16.39
C VAL A 158 -16.60 -24.19 16.96
N THR A 159 -16.46 -24.21 18.29
CA THR A 159 -15.35 -24.85 18.98
C THR A 159 -15.31 -26.36 18.70
N ASP A 160 -16.45 -27.06 18.79
CA ASP A 160 -16.55 -28.49 18.46
C ASP A 160 -16.12 -28.77 17.01
N ARG A 161 -16.50 -27.91 16.06
CA ARG A 161 -16.07 -28.02 14.65
C ARG A 161 -14.57 -27.80 14.45
N ILE A 162 -14.00 -26.86 15.20
CA ILE A 162 -12.55 -26.60 15.18
C ILE A 162 -11.80 -27.81 15.73
N TYR A 163 -12.26 -28.40 16.84
CA TYR A 163 -11.69 -29.63 17.42
C TYR A 163 -11.80 -30.83 16.47
N ASP A 164 -12.94 -30.98 15.78
CA ASP A 164 -13.19 -32.05 14.80
C ASP A 164 -12.40 -31.89 13.49
N GLY A 165 -11.72 -30.74 13.27
CA GLY A 165 -11.00 -30.43 12.03
C GLY A 165 -11.89 -30.22 10.79
N LYS A 166 -13.22 -30.10 10.95
CA LYS A 166 -14.19 -29.93 9.86
C LYS A 166 -14.42 -28.46 9.52
N ILE A 167 -13.35 -27.72 9.24
CA ILE A 167 -13.42 -26.28 8.97
C ILE A 167 -14.04 -26.03 7.60
N ARG A 168 -15.15 -25.28 7.58
CA ARG A 168 -15.85 -24.88 6.36
C ARG A 168 -15.92 -23.37 6.26
N LEU A 169 -16.39 -22.91 5.11
CA LEU A 169 -16.66 -21.51 4.82
C LEU A 169 -17.63 -20.85 5.80
N SER A 170 -18.64 -21.60 6.24
CA SER A 170 -19.59 -21.23 7.29
C SER A 170 -18.91 -20.99 8.63
N THR A 171 -17.87 -21.76 8.97
CA THR A 171 -17.07 -21.57 10.19
C THR A 171 -16.39 -20.20 10.18
N LEU A 172 -15.78 -19.82 9.05
CA LEU A 172 -15.15 -18.50 8.90
C LEU A 172 -16.17 -17.35 9.00
N GLN A 173 -17.33 -17.48 8.34
CA GLN A 173 -18.41 -16.48 8.42
C GLN A 173 -18.94 -16.35 9.84
N THR A 174 -19.08 -17.47 10.56
CA THR A 174 -19.54 -17.49 11.95
C THR A 174 -18.55 -16.80 12.87
N LEU A 175 -17.24 -17.05 12.71
CA LEU A 175 -16.19 -16.36 13.47
C LEU A 175 -16.20 -14.84 13.23
N CYS A 176 -16.41 -14.39 11.99
CA CYS A 176 -16.53 -12.95 11.68
C CYS A 176 -17.74 -12.31 12.39
N LEU A 177 -18.90 -12.98 12.37
CA LEU A 177 -20.11 -12.49 13.04
C LEU A 177 -19.96 -12.52 14.57
N LEU A 178 -19.34 -13.56 15.13
CA LEU A 178 -19.04 -13.65 16.56
C LEU A 178 -18.07 -12.55 17.01
N SER A 179 -17.06 -12.25 16.21
CA SER A 179 -16.16 -11.12 16.45
C SER A 179 -16.91 -9.80 16.50
N MET A 180 -17.79 -9.51 15.52
CA MET A 180 -18.61 -8.29 15.52
C MET A 180 -19.49 -8.20 16.78
N ILE A 181 -20.13 -9.30 17.17
CA ILE A 181 -20.99 -9.36 18.36
C ILE A 181 -20.16 -9.10 19.63
N SER A 182 -19.04 -9.81 19.80
CA SER A 182 -18.14 -9.68 20.95
C SER A 182 -17.62 -8.25 21.09
N PHE A 183 -17.18 -7.66 19.97
CA PHE A 183 -16.68 -6.29 19.92
C PHE A 183 -17.77 -5.27 20.29
N SER A 184 -19.00 -5.49 19.82
CA SER A 184 -20.15 -4.63 20.13
C SER A 184 -20.62 -4.71 21.58
N GLU A 185 -20.31 -5.81 22.27
CA GLU A 185 -20.60 -6.04 23.69
C GLU A 185 -19.47 -5.53 24.60
N GLY A 186 -18.34 -5.09 24.02
CA GLY A 186 -17.17 -4.62 24.76
C GLY A 186 -16.14 -5.71 25.08
N TYR A 187 -16.28 -6.92 24.55
CA TYR A 187 -15.32 -8.02 24.70
C TYR A 187 -14.25 -7.96 23.59
N VAL A 188 -13.37 -6.95 23.65
CA VAL A 188 -12.40 -6.65 22.60
C VAL A 188 -11.40 -7.80 22.40
N MET A 189 -10.87 -8.38 23.48
CA MET A 189 -9.92 -9.49 23.41
C MET A 189 -10.52 -10.74 22.78
N GLN A 190 -11.77 -11.07 23.14
CA GLN A 190 -12.51 -12.19 22.56
C GLN A 190 -12.76 -11.97 21.07
N ALA A 191 -13.16 -10.76 20.68
CA ALA A 191 -13.35 -10.40 19.28
C ALA A 191 -12.06 -10.57 18.47
N GLY A 192 -10.92 -10.18 19.05
CA GLY A 192 -9.61 -10.34 18.43
C GLY A 192 -9.21 -11.80 18.24
N LEU A 193 -9.42 -12.65 19.26
CA LEU A 193 -9.17 -14.09 19.17
C LEU A 193 -10.03 -14.76 18.08
N ASP A 194 -11.33 -14.41 18.01
CA ASP A 194 -12.24 -14.93 16.99
C ASP A 194 -11.75 -14.57 15.56
N LEU A 195 -11.22 -13.35 15.37
CA LEU A 195 -10.62 -12.92 14.09
C LEU A 195 -9.28 -13.56 13.79
N ASP A 196 -8.40 -13.73 14.77
CA ASP A 196 -7.09 -14.34 14.58
C ASP A 196 -7.23 -15.81 14.21
N MET A 197 -8.20 -16.51 14.82
CA MET A 197 -8.60 -17.85 14.41
C MET A 197 -9.12 -17.85 12.97
N ALA A 198 -10.02 -16.93 12.62
CA ALA A 198 -10.55 -16.83 11.25
C ALA A 198 -9.43 -16.59 10.22
N ASN A 199 -8.47 -15.72 10.54
CA ASN A 199 -7.32 -15.41 9.69
C ASN A 199 -6.35 -16.60 9.58
N TYR A 200 -6.08 -17.29 10.69
CA TYR A 200 -5.25 -18.50 10.70
C TYR A 200 -5.85 -19.58 9.78
N PHE A 201 -7.15 -19.83 9.90
CA PHE A 201 -7.84 -20.80 9.05
C PHE A 201 -7.94 -20.33 7.59
N ALA A 202 -8.16 -19.05 7.34
CA ALA A 202 -8.19 -18.51 5.98
C ALA A 202 -6.84 -18.68 5.24
N ASN A 203 -5.71 -18.56 5.94
CA ASN A 203 -4.37 -18.71 5.36
C ASN A 203 -3.83 -20.16 5.35
N GLY A 204 -4.30 -21.01 6.27
CA GLY A 204 -3.82 -22.38 6.44
C GLY A 204 -4.57 -23.45 5.62
N LEU A 205 -5.70 -23.10 4.99
CA LEU A 205 -6.50 -24.03 4.19
C LEU A 205 -6.00 -24.06 2.73
N PRO A 206 -5.61 -25.23 2.17
CA PRO A 206 -5.25 -25.33 0.76
C PRO A 206 -6.48 -25.00 -0.11
N LEU A 207 -6.27 -24.23 -1.18
CA LEU A 207 -7.28 -23.81 -2.19
C LEU A 207 -7.84 -24.98 -3.04
N GLY A 208 -7.98 -26.18 -2.46
CA GLY A 208 -8.47 -27.39 -3.08
C GLY A 208 -9.91 -27.73 -2.70
N SER A 209 -10.80 -27.63 -3.69
CA SER A 209 -11.99 -28.47 -3.94
C SER A 209 -13.07 -28.70 -2.87
N SER A 210 -13.00 -28.15 -1.65
CA SER A 210 -14.05 -28.34 -0.62
C SER A 210 -14.65 -27.07 -0.01
N LEU A 211 -14.25 -25.88 -0.46
CA LEU A 211 -14.63 -24.60 0.13
C LEU A 211 -15.56 -23.77 -0.77
N GLY A 212 -16.73 -24.31 -1.10
CA GLY A 212 -17.86 -23.53 -1.64
C GLY A 212 -17.58 -22.69 -2.90
N ASP A 213 -18.52 -21.81 -3.24
CA ASP A 213 -18.48 -20.98 -4.45
C ASP A 213 -17.28 -19.98 -4.43
N PRO A 214 -16.38 -19.99 -5.44
CA PRO A 214 -15.26 -19.06 -5.56
C PRO A 214 -15.63 -17.57 -5.47
N PHE A 215 -16.83 -17.19 -5.91
CA PHE A 215 -17.33 -15.82 -5.82
C PHE A 215 -17.57 -15.35 -4.38
N GLU A 216 -17.71 -16.30 -3.49
CA GLU A 216 -18.09 -16.11 -2.11
C GLU A 216 -16.82 -16.06 -1.22
N TYR A 217 -15.68 -16.61 -1.66
CA TYR A 217 -14.42 -16.69 -0.89
C TYR A 217 -13.66 -15.35 -0.82
N SER A 218 -13.54 -14.62 -1.93
CA SER A 218 -12.76 -13.36 -2.01
C SER A 218 -13.28 -12.24 -1.09
N PRO A 219 -14.59 -11.92 -1.05
CA PRO A 219 -15.11 -10.87 -0.16
C PRO A 219 -14.95 -11.18 1.34
N ARG A 220 -14.79 -12.45 1.71
CA ARG A 220 -14.66 -12.88 3.11
C ARG A 220 -13.26 -12.68 3.67
N ILE A 221 -12.23 -12.90 2.86
CA ILE A 221 -10.86 -12.50 3.23
C ILE A 221 -10.80 -10.98 3.43
N GLN A 222 -11.50 -10.22 2.58
CA GLN A 222 -11.63 -8.76 2.75
C GLN A 222 -12.40 -8.41 4.03
N ALA A 223 -13.46 -9.15 4.38
CA ALA A 223 -14.21 -8.96 5.62
C ALA A 223 -13.35 -9.21 6.87
N ILE A 224 -12.51 -10.26 6.87
CA ILE A 224 -11.55 -10.54 7.96
C ILE A 224 -10.57 -9.36 8.08
N SER A 225 -9.96 -8.92 6.97
CA SER A 225 -9.01 -7.81 6.97
C SER A 225 -9.65 -6.47 7.40
N LEU A 226 -10.92 -6.24 7.00
CA LEU A 226 -11.69 -5.07 7.39
C LEU A 226 -11.96 -5.08 8.90
N LEU A 227 -12.46 -6.19 9.44
CA LEU A 227 -12.72 -6.32 10.88
C LEU A 227 -11.43 -6.21 11.71
N GLN A 228 -10.32 -6.82 11.26
CA GLN A 228 -9.02 -6.65 11.93
C GLN A 228 -8.60 -5.16 11.99
N SER A 229 -8.80 -4.43 10.88
CA SER A 229 -8.51 -2.99 10.82
C SER A 229 -9.42 -2.18 11.74
N LEU A 230 -10.71 -2.52 11.83
CA LEU A 230 -11.67 -1.83 12.68
C LEU A 230 -11.53 -2.19 14.16
N GLN A 231 -11.13 -3.41 14.50
CA GLN A 231 -11.15 -3.91 15.87
C GLN A 231 -9.78 -3.88 16.56
N GLY A 232 -8.67 -3.79 15.82
CA GLY A 232 -7.33 -3.61 16.38
C GLY A 232 -6.45 -4.87 16.46
N SER A 233 -6.88 -6.01 15.91
CA SER A 233 -6.02 -7.20 15.78
C SER A 233 -4.94 -6.98 14.72
N ILE A 234 -3.67 -7.10 15.10
CA ILE A 234 -2.48 -6.75 14.29
C ILE A 234 -2.47 -7.51 12.94
N PRO A 235 -2.63 -6.84 11.79
CA PRO A 235 -2.32 -7.41 10.50
C PRO A 235 -0.90 -7.01 10.07
N ASP A 236 -0.15 -7.99 9.55
CA ASP A 236 1.13 -7.77 8.87
C ASP A 236 0.95 -6.76 7.71
N VAL A 237 1.61 -5.59 7.82
CA VAL A 237 1.38 -4.39 6.97
C VAL A 237 2.04 -4.53 5.58
N THR A 238 2.37 -5.73 5.14
CA THR A 238 3.24 -5.95 3.97
C THR A 238 2.52 -6.35 2.67
N LYS A 239 1.18 -6.32 2.59
CA LYS A 239 0.45 -6.63 1.34
C LYS A 239 -0.46 -5.50 0.84
N PRO A 240 -0.17 -4.88 -0.32
CA PRO A 240 -1.14 -4.07 -1.03
C PRO A 240 -2.12 -5.00 -1.77
N ALA A 241 -3.34 -5.13 -1.26
CA ALA A 241 -4.44 -5.75 -1.99
C ALA A 241 -5.32 -4.65 -2.62
N ASN A 242 -5.63 -4.82 -3.90
CA ASN A 242 -6.69 -4.07 -4.58
C ASN A 242 -8.06 -4.39 -3.95
N ILE A 243 -8.92 -3.36 -3.92
CA ILE A 243 -10.40 -3.33 -3.79
C ILE A 243 -10.97 -2.56 -2.56
N GLN A 244 -11.98 -1.72 -2.88
CA GLN A 244 -12.99 -0.95 -2.13
C GLN A 244 -12.55 0.04 -1.04
N GLY A 245 -12.95 1.31 -1.22
CA GLY A 245 -12.59 2.46 -0.38
C GLY A 245 -12.76 2.25 1.13
N THR A 246 -13.78 1.53 1.57
CA THR A 246 -14.04 1.25 3.01
C THR A 246 -12.89 0.53 3.70
N LEU A 247 -12.25 -0.46 3.05
CA LEU A 247 -11.12 -1.19 3.62
C LEU A 247 -9.89 -0.29 3.76
N GLN A 248 -9.64 0.57 2.78
CA GLN A 248 -8.53 1.52 2.83
C GLN A 248 -8.76 2.56 3.93
N THR A 249 -9.98 3.10 4.03
CA THR A 249 -10.36 4.01 5.13
C THR A 249 -10.19 3.37 6.50
N ALA A 250 -10.63 2.11 6.67
CA ALA A 250 -10.47 1.38 7.92
C ALA A 250 -9.00 1.14 8.30
N LYS A 251 -8.12 0.88 7.31
CA LYS A 251 -6.67 0.76 7.55
C LYS A 251 -6.04 2.06 8.01
N VAL A 252 -6.40 3.20 7.43
CA VAL A 252 -5.89 4.51 7.89
C VAL A 252 -6.46 4.85 9.27
N TRP A 253 -7.72 4.50 9.54
CA TRP A 253 -8.32 4.64 10.86
C TRP A 253 -7.58 3.84 11.93
N HIS A 254 -7.19 2.60 11.61
CA HIS A 254 -6.33 1.79 12.48
C HIS A 254 -5.03 2.51 12.83
N LEU A 255 -4.33 3.09 11.84
CA LEU A 255 -3.10 3.86 12.08
C LEU A 255 -3.34 5.09 12.96
N ALA A 256 -4.47 5.80 12.76
CA ALA A 256 -4.84 6.93 13.59
C ALA A 256 -5.15 6.53 15.05
N ARG A 257 -5.80 5.38 15.26
CA ARG A 257 -6.01 4.80 16.59
C ARG A 257 -4.70 4.34 17.22
N ALA A 258 -3.82 3.71 16.45
CA ALA A 258 -2.48 3.34 16.92
C ALA A 258 -1.67 4.58 17.34
N TYR A 259 -1.76 5.69 16.59
CA TYR A 259 -1.20 6.97 16.98
C TYR A 259 -1.74 7.46 18.34
N ALA A 260 -3.04 7.33 18.59
CA ALA A 260 -3.63 7.72 19.87
C ALA A 260 -3.20 6.80 21.03
N ALA A 261 -3.01 5.51 20.78
CA ALA A 261 -2.62 4.53 21.78
C ALA A 261 -1.10 4.49 22.08
N MET A 262 -0.28 4.98 21.14
CA MET A 262 1.18 4.89 21.23
C MET A 262 1.75 5.73 22.37
N ARG A 263 2.62 5.11 23.18
CA ARG A 263 3.36 5.78 24.25
C ARG A 263 4.54 6.54 23.68
N ILE A 264 4.72 7.79 24.09
CA ILE A 264 5.72 8.70 23.55
C ILE A 264 6.98 8.62 24.40
N GLY A 265 8.11 8.29 23.76
CA GLY A 265 9.42 8.29 24.39
C GLY A 265 10.07 9.68 24.32
N PRO A 266 11.13 9.93 25.11
CA PRO A 266 11.89 11.19 25.04
C PRO A 266 12.52 11.43 23.67
N ASP A 267 12.81 10.37 22.91
CA ASP A 267 13.46 10.42 21.58
C ASP A 267 12.46 10.43 20.41
N SER A 268 11.14 10.50 20.67
CA SER A 268 10.13 10.51 19.61
C SER A 268 10.21 11.80 18.77
N PRO A 269 10.16 11.72 17.43
CA PRO A 269 10.23 12.90 16.58
C PRO A 269 8.99 13.81 16.77
N PRO A 270 9.13 15.13 16.58
CA PRO A 270 7.99 16.04 16.71
C PRO A 270 6.96 15.80 15.58
N PRO A 271 5.67 16.16 15.77
CA PRO A 271 4.61 15.87 14.79
C PRO A 271 4.82 16.45 13.39
N TRP A 272 5.55 17.56 13.25
CA TRP A 272 5.88 18.16 11.96
C TRP A 272 7.08 17.52 11.25
N ASN A 273 7.72 16.52 11.86
CA ASN A 273 8.78 15.75 11.21
C ASN A 273 8.14 14.78 10.20
N PRO A 274 8.64 14.69 8.94
CA PRO A 274 8.14 13.76 7.93
C PRO A 274 8.15 12.28 8.34
N GLN A 275 9.04 11.89 9.25
CA GLN A 275 9.16 10.52 9.77
C GLN A 275 8.28 10.27 11.01
N SER A 276 7.54 11.27 11.49
CA SER A 276 6.62 11.07 12.62
C SER A 276 5.41 10.24 12.22
N ASP A 277 4.85 9.53 13.20
CA ASP A 277 3.58 8.82 13.07
C ASP A 277 2.44 9.78 12.69
N TYR A 278 2.43 11.01 13.22
CA TYR A 278 1.50 12.07 12.80
C TYR A 278 1.57 12.33 11.28
N ALA A 279 2.78 12.58 10.76
CA ALA A 279 2.97 12.89 9.34
C ALA A 279 2.59 11.70 8.44
N LEU A 280 2.90 10.48 8.88
CA LEU A 280 2.56 9.25 8.15
C LEU A 280 1.04 9.04 8.07
N VAL A 281 0.31 9.16 9.18
CA VAL A 281 -1.16 9.01 9.18
C VAL A 281 -1.80 10.10 8.32
N ASN A 282 -1.33 11.34 8.43
CA ASN A 282 -1.85 12.44 7.64
C ASN A 282 -1.61 12.23 6.13
N LEU A 283 -0.42 11.77 5.74
CA LEU A 283 -0.10 11.41 4.35
C LEU A 283 -1.07 10.33 3.84
N ARG A 284 -1.28 9.25 4.60
CA ARG A 284 -2.20 8.18 4.22
C ARG A 284 -3.65 8.66 4.09
N ASN A 285 -4.08 9.59 4.94
CA ASN A 285 -5.41 10.20 4.83
C ASN A 285 -5.57 11.02 3.53
N LEU A 286 -4.54 11.78 3.15
CA LEU A 286 -4.54 12.54 1.89
C LEU A 286 -4.50 11.63 0.65
N GLU A 287 -3.79 10.50 0.71
CA GLU A 287 -3.79 9.51 -0.37
C GLU A 287 -5.19 8.91 -0.61
N LEU A 288 -6.02 8.78 0.44
CA LEU A 288 -7.40 8.32 0.30
C LEU A 288 -8.22 9.27 -0.57
N ASP A 289 -8.09 10.59 -0.38
CA ASP A 289 -8.82 11.60 -1.17
C ASP A 289 -8.53 11.49 -2.66
N CYS A 290 -7.26 11.24 -3.01
CA CYS A 290 -6.82 11.08 -4.39
C CYS A 290 -7.37 9.80 -5.02
N ARG A 291 -7.60 8.76 -4.22
CA ARG A 291 -7.94 7.40 -4.70
C ARG A 291 -9.43 7.10 -4.70
N PHE A 292 -10.26 7.85 -3.96
CA PHE A 292 -11.71 7.62 -3.96
C PHE A 292 -12.34 7.93 -5.33
N PRO A 293 -13.10 6.98 -5.91
CA PRO A 293 -13.96 7.25 -7.06
C PRO A 293 -14.89 8.43 -6.76
N LEU A 294 -15.22 9.21 -7.80
CA LEU A 294 -16.12 10.36 -7.67
C LEU A 294 -17.46 9.98 -7.00
N VAL A 295 -17.93 8.75 -7.20
CA VAL A 295 -19.17 8.24 -6.58
C VAL A 295 -19.12 8.20 -5.04
N TYR A 296 -17.95 8.16 -4.40
CA TYR A 296 -17.84 8.13 -2.94
C TYR A 296 -17.46 9.49 -2.31
N ARG A 297 -17.36 10.56 -3.11
CA ARG A 297 -17.02 11.90 -2.61
C ARG A 297 -18.27 12.65 -2.18
N PHE A 298 -18.17 13.43 -1.11
CA PHE A 298 -19.32 14.21 -0.61
C PHE A 298 -19.91 15.15 -1.67
N ALA A 299 -19.06 15.93 -2.37
CA ALA A 299 -19.49 17.01 -3.26
C ALA A 299 -20.26 16.57 -4.53
N THR A 300 -20.14 15.31 -4.91
CA THR A 300 -20.73 14.74 -6.14
C THR A 300 -21.99 13.92 -5.85
N ASN A 301 -22.33 13.71 -4.58
CA ASN A 301 -23.50 12.95 -4.17
C ASN A 301 -24.58 13.88 -3.61
N ASN A 302 -25.83 13.59 -3.95
CA ASN A 302 -26.98 14.37 -3.50
C ASN A 302 -27.66 13.72 -2.30
N PHE A 303 -26.90 13.27 -1.28
CA PHE A 303 -27.45 12.54 -0.14
C PHE A 303 -28.63 13.26 0.54
N GLY A 304 -28.58 14.60 0.61
CA GLY A 304 -29.65 15.42 1.17
C GLY A 304 -30.90 15.58 0.28
N GLU A 305 -30.85 15.18 -1.00
CA GLU A 305 -31.97 15.28 -1.95
C GLU A 305 -32.66 13.92 -2.20
N VAL A 306 -32.05 12.81 -1.76
CA VAL A 306 -32.61 11.47 -1.94
C VAL A 306 -33.72 11.22 -0.93
N PRO A 307 -34.88 10.67 -1.31
CA PRO A 307 -35.96 10.36 -0.38
C PRO A 307 -35.52 9.39 0.75
N PRO A 308 -35.96 9.60 2.01
CA PRO A 308 -35.61 8.72 3.13
C PRO A 308 -35.90 7.23 2.92
N GLU A 309 -37.00 6.91 2.21
CA GLU A 309 -37.37 5.53 1.89
C GLU A 309 -36.35 4.86 0.96
N GLU A 310 -35.81 5.61 -0.01
CA GLU A 310 -34.80 5.11 -0.95
C GLU A 310 -33.44 4.93 -0.25
N LEU A 311 -33.08 5.84 0.65
CA LEU A 311 -31.87 5.72 1.48
C LEU A 311 -31.90 4.44 2.32
N GLN A 312 -33.04 4.15 2.95
CA GLN A 312 -33.24 2.97 3.78
C GLN A 312 -33.33 1.66 2.97
N GLN A 313 -33.70 1.71 1.68
CA GLN A 313 -33.66 0.56 0.79
C GLN A 313 -32.24 0.26 0.28
N ARG A 314 -31.41 1.30 0.07
CA ARG A 314 -30.04 1.18 -0.47
C ARG A 314 -28.93 1.37 0.58
N ARG A 315 -29.13 0.77 1.75
CA ARG A 315 -28.16 0.82 2.86
C ARG A 315 -26.84 0.13 2.54
N ASP A 316 -26.85 -0.81 1.61
CA ASP A 316 -25.68 -1.50 1.06
C ASP A 316 -24.65 -0.55 0.44
N TYR A 317 -25.11 0.60 -0.07
CA TYR A 317 -24.28 1.66 -0.63
C TYR A 317 -24.11 2.83 0.35
N TRP A 318 -25.21 3.34 0.90
CA TRP A 318 -25.18 4.53 1.75
C TRP A 318 -24.50 4.30 3.10
N GLY A 319 -24.59 3.09 3.66
CA GLY A 319 -23.86 2.73 4.89
C GLY A 319 -22.35 2.89 4.75
N PRO A 320 -21.70 2.18 3.80
CA PRO A 320 -20.28 2.36 3.49
C PRO A 320 -19.90 3.80 3.13
N TRP A 321 -20.75 4.51 2.38
CA TRP A 321 -20.49 5.91 2.01
C TRP A 321 -20.43 6.81 3.24
N ILE A 322 -21.40 6.71 4.16
CA ILE A 322 -21.44 7.45 5.43
C ILE A 322 -20.21 7.12 6.28
N PHE A 323 -19.88 5.83 6.39
CA PHE A 323 -18.69 5.38 7.12
C PHE A 323 -17.42 6.08 6.60
N ILE A 324 -17.24 6.14 5.27
CA ILE A 324 -16.09 6.82 4.66
C ILE A 324 -16.06 8.31 5.05
N GLN A 325 -17.19 9.02 4.97
CA GLN A 325 -17.24 10.45 5.30
C GLN A 325 -16.90 10.72 6.78
N PHE A 326 -17.48 9.94 7.71
CA PHE A 326 -17.25 10.11 9.14
C PHE A 326 -15.80 9.83 9.53
N ILE A 327 -15.25 8.70 9.06
CA ILE A 327 -13.90 8.29 9.45
C ILE A 327 -12.84 9.19 8.82
N HIS A 328 -13.02 9.61 7.56
CA HIS A 328 -12.13 10.58 6.91
C HIS A 328 -12.07 11.90 7.67
N ALA A 329 -13.20 12.41 8.16
CA ALA A 329 -13.23 13.59 9.03
C ALA A 329 -12.68 13.32 10.43
N ALA A 330 -12.87 12.11 10.99
CA ALA A 330 -12.41 11.76 12.32
C ALA A 330 -10.88 11.68 12.43
N ILE A 331 -10.19 11.21 11.37
CA ILE A 331 -8.72 11.04 11.38
C ILE A 331 -7.98 12.35 11.73
N PRO A 332 -8.20 13.48 11.03
CA PRO A 332 -7.60 14.76 11.40
C PRO A 332 -8.00 15.26 12.79
N THR A 333 -9.24 15.00 13.24
CA THR A 333 -9.66 15.41 14.59
C THR A 333 -8.93 14.65 15.69
N LEU A 334 -8.69 13.34 15.50
CA LEU A 334 -7.96 12.51 16.45
C LEU A 334 -6.48 12.87 16.48
N LEU A 335 -5.84 13.02 15.31
CA LEU A 335 -4.43 13.41 15.20
C LEU A 335 -4.14 14.74 15.90
N ASN A 336 -5.07 15.69 15.74
CA ASN A 336 -4.96 17.03 16.30
C ASN A 336 -5.68 17.20 17.64
N HIS A 337 -6.17 16.13 18.27
CA HIS A 337 -6.93 16.25 19.51
C HIS A 337 -6.10 17.00 20.58
N PRO A 338 -6.62 18.07 21.22
CA PRO A 338 -5.82 18.96 22.06
C PRO A 338 -5.06 18.24 23.18
N PHE A 339 -5.71 17.26 23.82
CA PHE A 339 -5.08 16.40 24.82
C PHE A 339 -3.92 15.56 24.26
N LEU A 340 -4.11 14.83 23.15
CA LEU A 340 -3.06 14.00 22.57
C LEU A 340 -1.87 14.85 22.10
N LEU A 341 -2.13 15.97 21.42
CA LEU A 341 -1.06 16.89 21.01
C LEU A 341 -0.32 17.49 22.21
N SER A 342 -1.01 17.85 23.29
CA SER A 342 -0.34 18.40 24.48
C SER A 342 0.64 17.40 25.12
N LEU A 343 0.31 16.11 25.11
CA LEU A 343 1.20 15.04 25.59
C LEU A 343 2.42 14.90 24.67
N ARG A 344 2.21 14.96 23.35
CA ARG A 344 3.27 14.89 22.33
C ARG A 344 4.22 16.09 22.37
N LEU A 345 3.67 17.27 22.63
CA LEU A 345 4.39 18.55 22.59
C LEU A 345 5.05 18.88 23.93
N LYS A 346 4.85 18.08 24.98
CA LYS A 346 5.39 18.31 26.33
C LYS A 346 6.90 18.51 26.32
N ASN A 347 7.62 17.79 25.45
CA ASN A 347 9.09 17.86 25.34
C ASN A 347 9.58 18.97 24.39
N PHE A 348 8.68 19.64 23.65
CA PHE A 348 9.03 20.57 22.57
C PHE A 348 8.60 22.02 22.84
N ARG A 349 8.19 22.37 24.06
CA ARG A 349 7.50 23.64 24.40
C ARG A 349 8.10 24.92 23.79
N HIS A 350 9.43 25.03 23.64
CA HIS A 350 10.10 26.20 23.06
C HIS A 350 10.41 26.10 21.56
N MET A 351 10.19 24.94 20.95
CA MET A 351 10.53 24.62 19.55
C MET A 351 9.29 24.41 18.67
N ILE A 352 8.08 24.61 19.22
CA ILE A 352 6.82 24.40 18.49
C ILE A 352 6.65 25.50 17.44
N PRO A 353 6.57 25.17 16.14
CA PRO A 353 6.28 26.15 15.11
C PRO A 353 4.88 26.73 15.31
N GLN A 354 4.76 28.07 15.29
CA GLN A 354 3.45 28.73 15.41
C GLN A 354 2.50 28.31 14.28
N THR A 355 3.03 28.18 13.05
CA THR A 355 2.27 27.72 11.88
C THR A 355 1.63 26.35 12.10
N PHE A 356 2.34 25.43 12.75
CA PHE A 356 1.81 24.10 13.07
C PHE A 356 0.63 24.18 14.03
N MET A 357 0.72 25.02 15.06
CA MET A 357 -0.38 25.22 16.02
C MET A 357 -1.61 25.83 15.35
N TYR A 358 -1.43 26.81 14.46
CA TYR A 358 -2.54 27.39 13.69
C TYR A 358 -3.20 26.36 12.78
N GLN A 359 -2.42 25.59 12.02
CA GLN A 359 -2.93 24.55 11.14
C GLN A 359 -3.67 23.45 11.90
N SER A 360 -3.12 23.03 13.03
CA SER A 360 -3.75 22.03 13.90
C SER A 360 -5.13 22.48 14.38
N PHE A 361 -5.23 23.70 14.90
CA PHE A 361 -6.50 24.27 15.36
C PHE A 361 -7.53 24.42 14.24
N ASP A 362 -7.07 24.85 13.06
CA ASP A 362 -7.88 25.02 11.87
C ASP A 362 -8.45 23.67 11.36
N LEU A 363 -7.62 22.62 11.34
CA LEU A 363 -8.04 21.26 11.02
C LEU A 363 -9.09 20.73 12.01
N ILE A 364 -8.87 20.88 13.33
CA ILE A 364 -9.85 20.47 14.34
C ILE A 364 -11.19 21.17 14.10
N SER A 365 -11.16 22.50 13.95
CA SER A 365 -12.35 23.32 13.80
C SER A 365 -13.17 22.94 12.56
N LYS A 366 -12.48 22.67 11.44
CA LYS A 366 -13.11 22.24 10.19
C LYS A 366 -13.74 20.85 10.30
N HIS A 367 -12.96 19.87 10.77
CA HIS A 367 -13.38 18.48 10.72
C HIS A 367 -14.42 18.14 11.81
N THR A 368 -14.37 18.80 12.97
CA THR A 368 -15.47 18.72 13.96
C THR A 368 -16.77 19.30 13.40
N ALA A 369 -16.71 20.42 12.68
CA ALA A 369 -17.88 21.01 12.01
C ALA A 369 -18.48 20.09 10.93
N TRP A 370 -17.64 19.39 10.15
CA TRP A 370 -18.11 18.39 9.20
C TRP A 370 -18.84 17.23 9.87
N ILE A 371 -18.32 16.70 10.98
CA ILE A 371 -18.99 15.62 11.72
C ILE A 371 -20.35 16.08 12.26
N ILE A 372 -20.44 17.31 12.79
CA ILE A 372 -21.72 17.90 13.21
C ILE A 372 -22.69 18.05 12.01
N CYS A 373 -22.20 18.51 10.86
CA CYS A 373 -22.99 18.61 9.62
C CYS A 373 -23.51 17.23 9.17
N TYR A 374 -22.69 16.19 9.27
CA TYR A 374 -23.12 14.83 8.94
C TYR A 374 -24.20 14.33 9.91
N LEU A 375 -24.09 14.64 11.21
CA LEU A 375 -25.15 14.33 12.19
C LEU A 375 -26.46 15.04 11.84
N ASP A 376 -26.41 16.31 11.42
CA ASP A 376 -27.59 17.05 10.95
C ASP A 376 -28.23 16.41 9.72
N LEU A 377 -27.41 16.00 8.75
CA LEU A 377 -27.89 15.32 7.54
C LEU A 377 -28.57 13.99 7.86
N LEU A 378 -28.04 13.23 8.82
CA LEU A 378 -28.64 11.97 9.26
C LEU A 378 -29.98 12.19 9.97
N GLU A 379 -30.06 13.20 10.85
CA GLU A 379 -31.31 13.59 11.53
C GLU A 379 -32.37 14.03 10.50
N GLN A 380 -31.99 14.83 9.50
CA GLN A 380 -32.89 15.30 8.44
C GLN A 380 -33.40 14.17 7.53
N GLN A 381 -32.51 13.27 7.13
CA GLN A 381 -32.82 12.15 6.23
C GLN A 381 -33.43 10.94 6.96
N GLN A 382 -33.57 10.99 8.28
CA GLN A 382 -34.03 9.88 9.13
C GLN A 382 -33.26 8.58 8.82
N PHE A 383 -31.97 8.71 8.51
CA PHE A 383 -31.11 7.57 8.20
C PHE A 383 -30.45 7.06 9.47
N GLU A 384 -30.77 5.83 9.83
CA GLU A 384 -30.31 5.24 11.08
C GLU A 384 -28.98 4.52 10.90
N ILE A 385 -28.02 4.76 11.79
CA ILE A 385 -26.67 4.17 11.73
C ILE A 385 -26.59 2.93 12.60
N THR A 386 -26.04 1.86 12.04
CA THR A 386 -25.86 0.57 12.73
C THR A 386 -24.43 0.28 13.16
N ASP A 387 -23.42 0.88 12.52
CA ASP A 387 -22.00 0.58 12.79
C ASP A 387 -21.47 1.32 14.04
N PRO A 388 -21.15 0.62 15.15
CA PRO A 388 -20.65 1.23 16.38
C PRO A 388 -19.30 1.95 16.23
N THR A 389 -18.56 1.73 15.14
CA THR A 389 -17.31 2.45 14.86
C THR A 389 -17.55 3.95 14.69
N ILE A 390 -18.69 4.34 14.12
CA ILE A 390 -19.06 5.76 13.96
C ILE A 390 -19.27 6.44 15.32
N ALA A 391 -19.75 5.71 16.32
CA ALA A 391 -19.88 6.25 17.68
C ALA A 391 -18.54 6.69 18.24
N HIS A 392 -17.44 5.97 17.97
CA HIS A 392 -16.11 6.37 18.42
C HIS A 392 -15.64 7.69 17.80
N ALA A 393 -15.89 7.89 16.50
CA ALA A 393 -15.63 9.17 15.82
C ALA A 393 -16.41 10.32 16.47
N VAL A 394 -17.69 10.10 16.80
CA VAL A 394 -18.54 11.10 17.46
C VAL A 394 -18.08 11.38 18.89
N VAL A 395 -17.65 10.36 19.63
CA VAL A 395 -17.09 10.51 20.99
C VAL A 395 -15.83 11.38 20.99
N ILE A 396 -14.92 11.19 20.03
CA ILE A 396 -13.70 12.02 19.87
C ILE A 396 -14.06 13.50 19.60
N VAL A 397 -15.09 13.75 18.80
CA VAL A 397 -15.57 15.12 18.56
C VAL A 397 -16.25 15.69 19.81
N ALA A 398 -17.00 14.87 20.54
CA ALA A 398 -17.67 15.26 21.77
C ALA A 398 -16.66 15.67 22.86
N THR A 399 -15.52 14.98 23.00
CA THR A 399 -14.46 15.39 23.94
C THR A 399 -13.84 16.73 23.58
N ILE A 400 -13.66 17.02 22.29
CA ILE A 400 -13.16 18.33 21.82
C ILE A 400 -14.18 19.43 22.09
N HIS A 401 -15.45 19.22 21.77
CA HIS A 401 -16.52 20.18 22.05
C HIS A 401 -16.72 20.41 23.55
N LEU A 402 -16.60 19.35 24.37
CA LEU A 402 -16.62 19.46 25.83
C LEU A 402 -15.47 20.32 26.33
N GLN A 403 -14.25 20.17 25.80
CA GLN A 403 -13.12 21.03 26.18
C GLN A 403 -13.35 22.49 25.75
N HIS A 404 -13.86 22.71 24.54
CA HIS A 404 -14.13 24.06 24.01
C HIS A 404 -15.32 24.76 24.69
N SER A 405 -16.22 24.05 25.39
CA SER A 405 -17.33 24.67 26.12
C SER A 405 -16.91 25.39 27.41
N PHE A 406 -15.66 25.24 27.85
CA PHE A 406 -15.11 25.94 29.02
C PHE A 406 -14.12 27.07 28.65
N VAL A 407 -14.05 27.46 27.37
CA VAL A 407 -13.21 28.57 26.89
C VAL A 407 -13.85 29.93 27.22
N GLU A 408 -13.01 30.96 27.42
CA GLU A 408 -13.45 32.33 27.77
C GLU A 408 -14.33 32.95 26.68
N ASP A 409 -14.00 32.77 25.40
CA ASP A 409 -14.78 33.25 24.26
C ASP A 409 -16.22 32.70 24.30
N SER A 410 -17.19 33.61 24.49
CA SER A 410 -18.60 33.27 24.60
C SER A 410 -19.19 32.65 23.33
N VAL A 411 -18.73 33.07 22.14
CA VAL A 411 -19.27 32.60 20.87
C VAL A 411 -18.83 31.15 20.63
N LEU A 412 -17.53 30.89 20.81
CA LEU A 412 -16.97 29.54 20.68
C LEU A 412 -17.58 28.59 21.71
N ARG A 413 -17.71 29.04 22.96
CA ARG A 413 -18.31 28.27 24.06
C ARG A 413 -19.75 27.87 23.78
N THR A 414 -20.61 28.80 23.32
CA THR A 414 -21.99 28.46 22.97
C THR A 414 -22.06 27.49 21.78
N LYS A 415 -21.22 27.68 20.76
CA LYS A 415 -21.15 26.75 19.61
C LYS A 415 -20.69 25.36 20.03
N ALA A 416 -19.67 25.28 20.89
CA ALA A 416 -19.13 24.04 21.39
C ALA A 416 -20.13 23.30 22.29
N GLN A 417 -20.87 24.00 23.15
CA GLN A 417 -21.93 23.39 23.96
C GLN A 417 -23.02 22.76 23.08
N ARG A 418 -23.50 23.48 22.05
CA ARG A 418 -24.48 22.94 21.09
C ARG A 418 -23.94 21.70 20.35
N GLY A 419 -22.66 21.73 19.95
CA GLY A 419 -22.00 20.58 19.34
C GLY A 419 -21.95 19.37 20.27
N TYR A 420 -21.56 19.59 21.54
CA TYR A 420 -21.53 18.55 22.58
C TYR A 420 -22.91 17.92 22.81
N ASP A 421 -23.94 18.75 22.99
CA ASP A 421 -25.31 18.28 23.23
C ASP A 421 -25.83 17.45 22.04
N LYS A 422 -25.49 17.83 20.81
CA LYS A 422 -25.83 17.08 19.60
C LYS A 422 -25.13 15.73 19.55
N CYS A 423 -23.82 15.67 19.83
CA CYS A 423 -23.10 14.40 19.94
C CYS A 423 -23.71 13.49 21.02
N MET A 424 -24.06 14.05 22.19
CA MET A 424 -24.68 13.28 23.27
C MET A 424 -26.04 12.69 22.87
N ARG A 425 -26.91 13.46 22.21
CA ARG A 425 -28.20 12.95 21.71
C ARG A 425 -28.03 11.77 20.76
N PHE A 426 -27.08 11.87 19.83
CA PHE A 426 -26.77 10.77 18.90
C PHE A 426 -26.26 9.53 19.65
N LEU A 427 -25.32 9.71 20.58
CA LEU A 427 -24.73 8.61 21.35
C LEU A 427 -25.75 7.94 22.30
N ASP A 428 -26.64 8.70 22.92
CA ASP A 428 -27.73 8.16 23.76
C ASP A 428 -28.71 7.31 22.95
N HIS A 429 -29.06 7.78 21.74
CA HIS A 429 -29.92 7.03 20.83
C HIS A 429 -29.25 5.71 20.42
N MET A 430 -27.99 5.76 19.96
CA MET A 430 -27.25 4.58 19.53
C MET A 430 -26.89 3.61 20.68
N GLY A 431 -26.62 4.14 21.87
CA GLY A 431 -26.33 3.39 23.09
C GLY A 431 -27.50 2.55 23.60
N SER A 432 -28.72 2.83 23.16
CA SER A 432 -29.89 1.99 23.46
C SER A 432 -29.81 0.60 22.80
N ASN A 433 -29.07 0.49 21.70
CA ASN A 433 -28.90 -0.74 20.93
C ASN A 433 -27.54 -1.41 21.17
N TRP A 434 -26.51 -0.61 21.46
CA TRP A 434 -25.13 -1.07 21.56
C TRP A 434 -24.53 -0.82 22.95
N PRO A 435 -24.25 -1.88 23.74
CA PRO A 435 -23.69 -1.75 25.08
C PRO A 435 -22.36 -0.99 25.12
N VAL A 436 -21.48 -1.19 24.14
CA VAL A 436 -20.20 -0.46 24.07
C VAL A 436 -20.39 1.06 23.95
N VAL A 437 -21.37 1.50 23.16
CA VAL A 437 -21.71 2.91 22.96
C VAL A 437 -22.34 3.50 24.23
N PHE A 438 -23.18 2.71 24.92
CA PHE A 438 -23.69 3.09 26.23
C PHE A 438 -22.55 3.34 27.23
N THR A 439 -21.59 2.44 27.32
CA THR A 439 -20.41 2.59 28.20
C THR A 439 -19.60 3.84 27.86
N MET A 440 -19.34 4.12 26.57
CA MET A 440 -18.68 5.35 26.13
C MET A 440 -19.44 6.60 26.56
N THR A 441 -20.77 6.58 26.42
CA THR A 441 -21.65 7.69 26.81
C THR A 441 -21.61 7.94 28.32
N GLN A 442 -21.62 6.88 29.13
CA GLN A 442 -21.46 7.01 30.59
C GLN A 442 -20.08 7.54 30.99
N LYS A 443 -19.01 7.06 30.36
CA LYS A 443 -17.65 7.58 30.59
C LYS A 443 -17.57 9.07 30.23
N LEU A 444 -18.18 9.50 29.13
CA LEU A 444 -18.22 10.90 28.71
C LEU A 444 -19.02 11.80 29.68
N ARG A 445 -20.11 11.31 30.28
CA ARG A 445 -20.83 12.03 31.35
C ARG A 445 -20.02 12.11 32.64
N LYS A 446 -19.33 11.02 33.02
CA LYS A 446 -18.39 11.02 34.16
C LYS A 446 -17.28 12.06 33.92
N LEU A 447 -16.79 12.19 32.70
CA LEU A 447 -15.78 13.17 32.31
C LEU A 447 -16.31 14.62 32.42
N GLN A 448 -17.54 14.89 31.98
CA GLN A 448 -18.16 16.20 32.18
C GLN A 448 -18.26 16.56 33.67
N ASN A 449 -18.62 15.59 34.52
CA ASN A 449 -18.76 15.78 35.96
C ASN A 449 -17.42 15.91 36.71
N SER A 450 -16.29 15.50 36.11
CA SER A 450 -14.97 15.60 36.74
C SER A 450 -14.30 16.97 36.56
N ILE A 451 -14.93 17.88 35.81
CA ILE A 451 -14.40 19.21 35.54
C ILE A 451 -14.44 20.06 36.81
N THR A 452 -13.28 20.51 37.26
CA THR A 452 -13.10 21.27 38.51
C THR A 452 -12.39 22.61 38.24
N THR A 453 -12.71 23.64 39.03
CA THR A 453 -12.01 24.93 39.00
C THR A 453 -10.77 24.88 39.88
N VAL A 454 -9.60 25.15 39.32
CA VAL A 454 -8.34 25.22 40.07
C VAL A 454 -8.17 26.65 40.62
N PRO A 455 -7.99 26.86 41.94
CA PRO A 455 -7.67 28.17 42.50
C PRO A 455 -6.29 28.63 42.05
N ALA A 456 -6.16 29.90 41.63
CA ALA A 456 -4.88 30.48 41.28
C ALA A 456 -3.92 30.41 42.49
N THR A 457 -2.80 29.70 42.35
CA THR A 457 -1.76 29.68 43.38
C THR A 457 -1.14 31.08 43.47
N SER A 458 -1.16 31.63 44.69
CA SER A 458 -0.69 32.97 45.03
C SER A 458 0.78 33.17 44.66
N GLY A 459 1.03 33.94 43.60
CA GLY A 459 2.37 34.35 43.20
C GLY A 459 2.42 35.21 41.93
N GLY A 460 2.06 36.50 42.04
CA GLY A 460 2.48 37.54 41.10
C GLY A 460 1.45 38.01 40.06
N SER A 461 0.99 39.25 40.24
CA SER A 461 0.30 40.14 39.27
C SER A 461 -0.94 39.61 38.51
N GLY A 462 -2.12 39.95 39.03
CA GLY A 462 -3.00 40.87 38.32
C GLY A 462 -3.94 40.37 37.22
N ASP A 463 -4.09 39.07 36.97
CA ASP A 463 -5.18 38.57 36.11
C ASP A 463 -5.88 37.38 36.76
N ASN A 464 -7.19 37.53 37.00
CA ASN A 464 -8.04 36.57 37.71
C ASN A 464 -8.42 35.41 36.76
N GLN A 465 -7.41 34.68 36.27
CA GLN A 465 -7.58 33.67 35.22
C GLN A 465 -8.14 32.37 35.82
N ARG A 466 -9.40 32.04 35.49
CA ARG A 466 -10.04 30.78 35.91
C ARG A 466 -9.44 29.63 35.08
N SER A 467 -8.60 28.80 35.70
CA SER A 467 -8.11 27.56 35.09
C SER A 467 -9.01 26.39 35.48
N TRP A 468 -9.44 25.61 34.49
CA TRP A 468 -10.25 24.41 34.66
C TRP A 468 -9.36 23.17 34.50
N SER A 469 -9.61 22.12 35.28
CA SER A 469 -8.96 20.81 35.09
C SER A 469 -9.95 19.69 34.84
N ILE A 470 -9.57 18.74 33.99
CA ILE A 470 -10.36 17.56 33.62
C ILE A 470 -9.55 16.28 33.91
N ASP A 471 -10.23 15.17 34.18
CA ASP A 471 -9.58 13.88 34.42
C ASP A 471 -8.85 13.37 33.17
N ALA A 472 -7.52 13.36 33.22
CA ALA A 472 -6.65 12.96 32.12
C ALA A 472 -6.74 11.45 31.81
N GLN A 473 -6.91 10.63 32.85
CA GLN A 473 -6.98 9.18 32.72
C GLN A 473 -8.30 8.79 32.06
N LEU A 474 -9.41 9.35 32.53
CA LEU A 474 -10.72 9.10 31.93
C LEU A 474 -10.80 9.61 30.49
N LEU A 475 -10.19 10.75 30.18
CA LEU A 475 -10.10 11.28 28.82
C LEU A 475 -9.30 10.34 27.90
N TRP A 476 -8.18 9.79 28.38
CA TRP A 476 -7.37 8.82 27.63
C TRP A 476 -8.14 7.52 27.37
N GLU A 477 -8.89 7.01 28.35
CA GLU A 477 -9.74 5.82 28.20
C GLU A 477 -10.88 6.02 27.20
N ILE A 478 -11.43 7.22 27.10
CA ILE A 478 -12.49 7.54 26.14
C ILE A 478 -11.94 7.59 24.71
N LEU A 479 -10.71 8.11 24.52
CA LEU A 479 -10.09 8.22 23.20
C LEU A 479 -9.58 6.88 22.66
N ILE A 480 -9.19 5.95 23.53
CA ILE A 480 -8.75 4.60 23.11
C ILE A 480 -9.91 3.62 23.18
N TYR A 481 -10.42 3.22 22.01
CA TYR A 481 -11.52 2.26 21.88
C TYR A 481 -11.27 0.96 22.66
N GLU A 482 -10.06 0.41 22.63
CA GLU A 482 -9.71 -0.85 23.33
C GLU A 482 -9.86 -0.78 24.86
N LYS A 483 -9.94 0.43 25.44
CA LYS A 483 -10.13 0.64 26.88
C LYS A 483 -11.60 0.92 27.26
N SER A 484 -12.53 0.74 26.34
CA SER A 484 -13.97 0.83 26.61
C SER A 484 -14.57 -0.46 27.19
N GLU A 485 -13.74 -1.31 27.80
CA GLU A 485 -14.17 -2.58 28.41
C GLU A 485 -15.25 -2.36 29.49
N ASN A 486 -16.10 -3.38 29.64
CA ASN A 486 -17.16 -3.40 30.63
C ASN A 486 -16.57 -3.78 32.00
N ASP A 487 -16.76 -2.96 33.04
CA ASP A 487 -16.22 -3.17 34.40
C ASP A 487 -16.63 -4.52 35.05
N ASN A 488 -17.61 -5.24 34.48
CA ASN A 488 -18.07 -6.56 34.95
C ASN A 488 -17.27 -7.76 34.38
N SER A 489 -16.24 -7.54 33.57
CA SER A 489 -15.43 -8.59 32.94
C SER A 489 -14.66 -9.49 33.94
N SER A 490 -14.54 -9.09 35.20
CA SER A 490 -13.88 -9.89 36.25
C SER A 490 -14.68 -11.12 36.70
N SER A 491 -15.86 -11.37 36.14
CA SER A 491 -16.75 -12.46 36.56
C SER A 491 -17.11 -13.46 35.45
N ASP A 492 -16.55 -13.29 34.25
CA ASP A 492 -16.94 -14.13 33.12
C ASP A 492 -16.27 -15.51 33.17
N LYS A 493 -17.09 -16.54 33.42
CA LYS A 493 -16.74 -17.96 33.47
C LYS A 493 -16.51 -18.52 32.06
N SER A 494 -15.69 -17.84 31.26
CA SER A 494 -15.14 -18.38 30.02
C SER A 494 -14.20 -19.54 30.33
N MET A 495 -14.16 -20.57 29.48
CA MET A 495 -13.26 -21.74 29.62
C MET A 495 -11.76 -21.35 29.68
N TYR A 496 -11.44 -20.11 29.27
CA TYR A 496 -10.10 -19.54 29.28
C TYR A 496 -9.91 -18.43 30.33
N GLY A 497 -10.92 -18.16 31.17
CA GLY A 497 -10.95 -17.01 32.08
C GLY A 497 -9.72 -16.90 32.99
N ASP A 498 -9.24 -18.03 33.52
CA ASP A 498 -8.07 -18.07 34.40
C ASP A 498 -6.72 -18.06 33.65
N ILE A 499 -6.71 -18.25 32.33
CA ILE A 499 -5.49 -18.25 31.49
C ILE A 499 -5.28 -16.87 30.82
N ILE A 500 -6.36 -16.09 30.64
CA ILE A 500 -6.37 -14.79 29.94
C ILE A 500 -6.02 -13.61 30.87
N THR A 501 -5.81 -13.83 32.17
CA THR A 501 -5.15 -12.83 33.03
C THR A 501 -3.65 -12.84 32.73
N SER A 502 -3.25 -12.34 31.56
CA SER A 502 -1.85 -12.01 31.32
C SER A 502 -1.45 -10.95 32.34
N ASP A 503 -0.41 -11.25 33.12
CA ASP A 503 0.36 -10.33 33.93
C ASP A 503 0.72 -9.06 33.14
N THR A 504 -0.23 -8.13 33.06
CA THR A 504 0.05 -6.75 32.72
C THR A 504 0.51 -6.13 34.02
N GLU A 505 1.80 -6.29 34.32
CA GLU A 505 2.50 -5.39 35.24
C GLU A 505 2.36 -3.97 34.67
N HIS A 506 1.25 -3.32 35.01
CA HIS A 506 1.03 -1.91 34.84
C HIS A 506 2.03 -1.19 35.76
N SER A 507 3.20 -0.86 35.20
CA SER A 507 3.89 0.33 35.67
C SER A 507 3.00 1.52 35.33
N GLU A 508 2.17 1.91 36.30
CA GLU A 508 1.42 3.15 36.31
C GLU A 508 2.40 4.29 35.96
N GLN A 509 2.26 4.87 34.76
CA GLN A 509 2.63 6.27 34.66
C GLN A 509 1.59 6.99 35.49
N ASP A 510 2.07 7.74 36.48
CA ASP A 510 1.30 8.64 37.32
C ASP A 510 0.68 9.72 36.42
N MET A 511 -0.40 9.37 35.72
CA MET A 511 -1.31 10.28 35.00
C MET A 511 -2.33 10.88 35.99
N GLY A 512 -2.16 10.64 37.30
CA GLY A 512 -3.02 11.04 38.42
C GLY A 512 -3.10 12.55 38.69
N GLY A 513 -2.83 13.39 37.69
CA GLY A 513 -2.96 14.85 37.76
C GLY A 513 -4.04 15.37 36.82
N GLY A 514 -4.82 16.36 37.27
CA GLY A 514 -5.80 17.04 36.42
C GLY A 514 -5.17 17.68 35.18
N PHE A 515 -5.75 17.45 34.02
CA PHE A 515 -5.36 18.07 32.76
C PHE A 515 -5.98 19.47 32.64
N ALA A 516 -5.17 20.52 32.49
CA ALA A 516 -5.70 21.87 32.30
C ALA A 516 -6.48 21.96 30.98
N ILE A 517 -7.76 22.35 31.04
CA ILE A 517 -8.59 22.54 29.85
C ILE A 517 -8.00 23.68 29.03
N VAL A 518 -7.85 23.42 27.73
CA VAL A 518 -7.23 24.35 26.78
C VAL A 518 -8.06 25.65 26.72
N GLY A 519 -7.52 26.69 27.35
CA GLY A 519 -8.16 28.00 27.55
C GLY A 519 -7.32 28.95 28.42
N SER A 520 -6.44 28.42 29.28
CA SER A 520 -5.43 29.20 30.00
C SER A 520 -4.12 29.31 29.20
N ALA A 521 -3.97 30.43 28.47
CA ALA A 521 -2.74 31.01 27.91
C ALA A 521 -1.81 30.20 26.95
N GLY A 522 -2.01 28.90 26.71
CA GLY A 522 -1.00 28.06 26.02
C GLY A 522 -1.25 27.65 24.56
N ILE A 523 -2.50 27.70 24.06
CA ILE A 523 -2.86 27.26 22.70
C ILE A 523 -3.89 28.23 22.09
N SER A 524 -3.60 29.53 22.17
CA SER A 524 -4.49 30.58 21.64
C SER A 524 -4.17 30.86 20.16
N GLY A 525 -4.79 30.12 19.25
CA GLY A 525 -4.85 30.45 17.82
C GLY A 525 -5.81 31.60 17.47
N HIS A 526 -6.56 32.11 18.45
CA HIS A 526 -7.69 33.03 18.25
C HIS A 526 -7.33 34.47 17.84
N LYS A 527 -6.05 34.83 17.70
CA LYS A 527 -5.63 36.22 17.43
C LYS A 527 -5.28 36.54 15.96
N GLY A 528 -5.46 35.63 14.99
CA GLY A 528 -4.91 35.85 13.64
C GLY A 528 -5.64 35.24 12.43
N SER A 529 -6.92 34.93 12.48
CA SER A 529 -7.62 34.37 11.29
C SER A 529 -8.07 35.46 10.31
N LEU A 530 -7.52 35.41 9.08
CA LEU A 530 -8.03 36.10 7.90
C LEU A 530 -9.39 35.50 7.51
N ARG A 531 -10.41 36.36 7.41
CA ARG A 531 -11.71 36.04 6.82
C ARG A 531 -11.57 36.02 5.31
N ASP A 532 -12.34 35.11 4.69
CA ASP A 532 -12.53 34.93 3.25
C ASP A 532 -11.44 34.12 2.51
N ILE A 533 -11.69 32.81 2.38
CA ILE A 533 -11.59 32.01 1.14
C ILE A 533 -12.41 30.72 1.38
N SER A 534 -13.36 30.44 0.48
CA SER A 534 -14.37 29.38 0.57
C SER A 534 -13.88 28.04 0.00
N ALA A 535 -13.72 27.04 0.87
CA ALA A 535 -13.73 25.61 0.55
C ALA A 535 -14.22 24.79 1.77
N TYR A 536 -15.36 25.18 2.35
CA TYR A 536 -15.90 24.66 3.63
C TYR A 536 -17.37 24.27 3.55
N ALA A 537 -17.84 23.49 4.53
CA ALA A 537 -19.25 23.16 4.76
C ALA A 537 -20.15 24.42 4.68
N PRO A 538 -21.40 24.30 4.21
CA PRO A 538 -22.28 25.46 4.03
C PRO A 538 -22.32 26.30 5.30
N GLN A 539 -22.00 27.59 5.16
CA GLN A 539 -22.08 28.54 6.28
C GLN A 539 -23.52 28.56 6.80
N ASP A 540 -23.66 28.44 8.12
CA ASP A 540 -24.90 28.58 8.89
C ASP A 540 -25.78 29.72 8.33
N LYS A 541 -26.73 29.38 7.47
CA LYS A 541 -27.90 30.21 7.16
C LYS A 541 -29.12 29.36 7.45
N ASP A 542 -29.99 29.91 8.27
CA ASP A 542 -31.25 29.32 8.72
C ASP A 542 -31.98 28.56 7.59
N PRO A 543 -32.44 27.32 7.81
CA PRO A 543 -33.15 26.53 6.79
C PRO A 543 -34.51 27.10 6.36
N TYR A 544 -34.95 28.23 6.92
CA TYR A 544 -36.30 28.76 6.74
C TYR A 544 -36.45 29.95 5.77
N GLU A 545 -35.38 30.48 5.17
CA GLU A 545 -35.49 31.65 4.27
C GLU A 545 -35.33 31.36 2.76
N THR A 546 -34.94 30.15 2.34
CA THR A 546 -34.63 29.88 0.92
C THR A 546 -35.57 28.87 0.26
N LEU A 547 -36.88 29.02 0.49
CA LEU A 547 -37.93 28.28 -0.23
C LEU A 547 -38.85 29.20 -1.06
N GLY A 548 -38.44 30.45 -1.31
CA GLY A 548 -39.30 31.47 -1.91
C GLY A 548 -38.81 32.21 -3.16
N SER A 549 -37.56 32.06 -3.62
CA SER A 549 -37.07 32.91 -4.73
C SER A 549 -35.98 32.28 -5.61
N LEU A 550 -36.36 31.29 -6.40
CA LEU A 550 -35.66 30.97 -7.65
C LEU A 550 -36.67 30.99 -8.81
N ALA A 551 -37.34 32.12 -8.97
CA ALA A 551 -37.81 32.56 -10.27
C ALA A 551 -36.68 33.39 -10.90
N THR A 552 -36.36 33.10 -12.17
CA THR A 552 -35.36 33.78 -12.99
C THR A 552 -35.50 35.31 -12.94
N PRO A 553 -34.39 36.05 -12.98
CA PRO A 553 -34.25 36.93 -14.14
C PRO A 553 -32.82 37.13 -14.67
N SER A 554 -32.82 37.35 -15.98
CA SER A 554 -31.80 37.91 -16.86
C SER A 554 -31.02 39.13 -16.33
N GLY A 555 -29.77 39.25 -16.79
CA GLY A 555 -29.18 40.54 -17.19
C GLY A 555 -28.07 41.13 -16.31
N ASN A 556 -26.94 41.42 -16.96
CA ASN A 556 -25.86 42.34 -16.58
C ASN A 556 -24.91 41.98 -15.43
N ARG A 557 -23.70 41.53 -15.79
CA ARG A 557 -22.50 41.65 -14.93
C ARG A 557 -21.73 42.93 -15.27
N PRO A 558 -21.24 43.70 -14.27
CA PRO A 558 -20.36 44.83 -14.50
C PRO A 558 -18.89 44.39 -14.66
N ARG A 559 -18.14 45.22 -15.39
CA ARG A 559 -16.79 45.04 -15.92
C ARG A 559 -15.76 45.61 -14.92
N MET A 560 -14.83 44.81 -14.42
CA MET A 560 -13.62 45.32 -13.73
C MET A 560 -12.48 45.50 -14.75
N GLN A 561 -11.81 46.65 -14.67
CA GLN A 561 -10.69 47.07 -15.52
C GLN A 561 -9.39 46.38 -15.10
N GLU A 562 -8.73 45.71 -16.04
CA GLU A 562 -7.33 45.30 -15.93
C GLU A 562 -6.44 46.42 -16.47
N SER A 563 -5.51 46.90 -15.64
CA SER A 563 -4.42 47.78 -16.05
C SER A 563 -3.28 46.96 -16.65
N SER A 564 -2.94 47.30 -17.89
CA SER A 564 -1.91 46.73 -18.75
C SER A 564 -0.48 46.86 -18.22
N ILE A 565 0.24 45.74 -18.13
CA ILE A 565 1.70 45.70 -18.27
C ILE A 565 2.01 44.49 -19.17
N PHE A 566 2.86 44.72 -20.17
CA PHE A 566 3.37 43.84 -21.24
C PHE A 566 2.68 43.94 -22.60
N GLY A 567 3.50 44.38 -23.57
CA GLY A 567 3.15 44.89 -24.88
C GLY A 567 3.10 43.87 -26.01
N ASP A 568 2.81 44.44 -27.18
CA ASP A 568 2.29 43.84 -28.39
C ASP A 568 3.16 42.75 -29.03
N GLY A 569 2.54 41.62 -29.38
CA GLY A 569 3.20 40.59 -30.20
C GLY A 569 2.50 39.24 -30.44
N VAL A 570 1.21 39.03 -30.14
CA VAL A 570 0.52 37.75 -30.41
C VAL A 570 -0.90 37.97 -30.97
N PRO A 571 -1.33 37.31 -32.07
CA PRO A 571 -2.67 37.47 -32.62
C PRO A 571 -3.77 37.07 -31.62
N ARG A 572 -4.83 37.89 -31.53
CA ARG A 572 -5.96 37.73 -30.59
C ARG A 572 -6.73 36.42 -30.84
N LEU A 573 -7.02 35.73 -29.75
CA LEU A 573 -7.70 34.43 -29.65
C LEU A 573 -9.21 34.46 -29.98
N LEU A 574 -9.65 35.27 -30.95
CA LEU A 574 -11.06 35.48 -31.27
C LEU A 574 -11.49 35.04 -32.68
N ASP A 575 -10.58 34.45 -33.49
CA ASP A 575 -10.92 33.92 -34.82
C ASP A 575 -11.16 32.38 -34.87
N LEU A 576 -11.06 31.67 -33.75
CA LEU A 576 -11.31 30.21 -33.70
C LEU A 576 -12.81 29.84 -33.64
N GLY A 577 -13.71 30.83 -33.53
CA GLY A 577 -15.16 30.60 -33.48
C GLY A 577 -15.80 30.18 -34.81
N LYS A 578 -15.10 30.32 -35.95
CA LYS A 578 -15.63 29.96 -37.27
C LYS A 578 -15.09 28.64 -37.84
N GLN A 579 -14.02 28.06 -37.28
CA GLN A 579 -13.54 26.73 -37.65
C GLN A 579 -14.11 25.60 -36.78
N ALA A 580 -14.70 25.90 -35.62
CA ALA A 580 -15.30 24.90 -34.73
C ALA A 580 -16.63 24.29 -35.25
N LYS A 581 -17.18 24.77 -36.36
CA LYS A 581 -18.46 24.27 -36.92
C LYS A 581 -18.34 23.06 -37.85
N LEU A 582 -17.12 22.59 -38.13
CA LEU A 582 -16.90 21.36 -38.90
C LEU A 582 -16.73 20.09 -38.03
N LEU A 583 -16.66 20.22 -36.70
CA LEU A 583 -16.35 19.12 -35.77
C LEU A 583 -17.55 18.63 -34.93
N LEU A 584 -18.75 19.13 -35.19
CA LEU A 584 -19.97 18.73 -34.48
C LEU A 584 -20.99 18.09 -35.43
N SER A 585 -20.55 17.10 -36.22
CA SER A 585 -21.50 16.13 -36.79
C SER A 585 -21.83 15.08 -35.70
N PRO A 586 -23.11 14.70 -35.49
CA PRO A 586 -23.52 13.70 -34.49
C PRO A 586 -23.02 12.26 -34.76
N SER A 587 -22.10 12.07 -35.69
CA SER A 587 -21.62 10.75 -36.14
C SER A 587 -20.25 10.36 -35.58
N ALA A 588 -19.68 11.13 -34.65
CA ALA A 588 -18.36 10.87 -34.05
C ALA A 588 -18.38 10.72 -32.52
N PHE A 589 -19.50 10.27 -31.95
CA PHE A 589 -19.47 9.70 -30.60
C PHE A 589 -18.98 8.25 -30.70
N PHE A 590 -17.67 8.05 -30.48
CA PHE A 590 -17.16 6.72 -30.16
C PHE A 590 -17.72 6.31 -28.78
N PRO A 591 -18.56 5.27 -28.70
CA PRO A 591 -19.05 4.81 -27.41
C PRO A 591 -17.91 4.07 -26.69
N VAL A 592 -17.65 4.41 -25.42
CA VAL A 592 -16.72 3.71 -24.51
C VAL A 592 -17.36 2.40 -24.00
N THR A 593 -18.03 1.69 -24.90
CA THR A 593 -18.60 0.36 -24.66
C THR A 593 -18.22 -0.52 -25.84
N ALA A 594 -17.28 -1.45 -25.59
CA ALA A 594 -16.78 -2.49 -26.48
C ALA A 594 -15.79 -2.06 -27.59
N TYR A 595 -14.56 -1.70 -27.22
CA TYR A 595 -13.40 -2.09 -28.04
C TYR A 595 -13.04 -3.54 -27.70
N ARG A 596 -13.93 -4.49 -28.03
CA ARG A 596 -13.49 -5.88 -28.25
C ARG A 596 -12.71 -5.85 -29.55
N SER A 597 -11.42 -5.56 -29.43
CA SER A 597 -10.45 -5.84 -30.47
C SER A 597 -10.70 -7.23 -31.06
N LYS A 598 -10.85 -7.33 -32.39
CA LYS A 598 -10.73 -8.61 -33.09
C LYS A 598 -9.29 -9.13 -33.08
N MET A 599 -8.31 -8.23 -32.97
CA MET A 599 -6.90 -8.56 -32.95
C MET A 599 -6.53 -9.29 -31.66
N HIS A 600 -5.92 -10.45 -31.81
CA HIS A 600 -5.41 -11.27 -30.73
C HIS A 600 -4.15 -12.02 -31.17
N ILE A 601 -3.33 -12.40 -30.20
CA ILE A 601 -2.16 -13.25 -30.39
C ILE A 601 -2.62 -14.62 -30.89
N GLN A 602 -2.22 -14.97 -32.10
CA GLN A 602 -2.51 -16.25 -32.76
C GLN A 602 -1.42 -17.28 -32.46
N ASP A 603 -0.15 -16.88 -32.59
CA ASP A 603 0.99 -17.73 -32.32
C ASP A 603 2.18 -16.96 -31.75
N ILE A 604 2.98 -17.66 -30.96
CA ILE A 604 4.28 -17.19 -30.44
C ILE A 604 5.34 -18.20 -30.86
N THR A 605 6.32 -17.75 -31.63
CA THR A 605 7.43 -18.57 -32.11
C THR A 605 8.74 -18.08 -31.49
N VAL A 606 9.55 -19.00 -31.00
CA VAL A 606 10.86 -18.69 -30.39
C VAL A 606 11.97 -19.24 -31.26
N PHE A 607 12.95 -18.39 -31.56
CA PHE A 607 14.14 -18.70 -32.35
C PHE A 607 15.41 -18.43 -31.54
N SER A 608 16.53 -18.90 -32.04
CA SER A 608 17.84 -18.58 -31.49
C SER A 608 18.91 -18.66 -32.56
N TYR A 609 19.94 -17.83 -32.40
CA TYR A 609 21.16 -17.88 -33.19
C TYR A 609 22.35 -17.48 -32.31
N ASP A 610 23.56 -17.88 -32.72
CA ASP A 610 24.79 -17.50 -32.02
C ASP A 610 25.28 -16.13 -32.54
N ALA A 611 25.17 -15.10 -31.68
CA ALA A 611 25.69 -13.78 -31.95
C ALA A 611 27.14 -13.68 -31.43
N ASN A 612 28.10 -13.53 -32.34
CA ASN A 612 29.53 -13.51 -32.07
C ASN A 612 30.11 -12.09 -32.10
N TYR A 613 31.23 -11.90 -31.41
CA TYR A 613 31.99 -10.66 -31.48
C TYR A 613 32.77 -10.57 -32.79
N ARG A 614 32.71 -9.42 -33.47
CA ARG A 614 33.47 -9.16 -34.70
C ARG A 614 34.99 -9.25 -34.50
N TYR A 615 35.48 -8.96 -33.30
CA TYR A 615 36.89 -9.00 -32.92
C TYR A 615 37.29 -10.27 -32.15
N GLY A 616 36.43 -11.29 -32.14
CA GLY A 616 36.76 -12.65 -31.72
C GLY A 616 36.58 -12.96 -30.23
N THR A 617 37.16 -12.18 -29.31
CA THR A 617 36.98 -12.43 -27.86
C THR A 617 36.86 -11.13 -27.10
N TYR A 618 35.85 -11.07 -26.24
CA TYR A 618 35.57 -9.96 -25.34
C TYR A 618 35.84 -10.34 -23.90
N SER A 619 36.36 -9.39 -23.14
CA SER A 619 36.78 -9.60 -21.75
C SER A 619 36.12 -8.60 -20.81
N MET A 620 35.56 -9.13 -19.71
CA MET A 620 34.92 -8.40 -18.61
C MET A 620 35.63 -8.74 -17.28
N SER A 621 35.24 -8.07 -16.18
CA SER A 621 35.82 -8.34 -14.84
C SER A 621 35.71 -9.81 -14.42
N HIS A 622 36.52 -10.20 -13.45
CA HIS A 622 36.74 -11.56 -12.99
C HIS A 622 37.24 -12.52 -14.08
N GLY A 623 37.98 -12.02 -15.08
CA GLY A 623 38.56 -12.84 -16.14
C GLY A 623 37.53 -13.52 -17.06
N ARG A 624 36.30 -13.00 -17.13
CA ARG A 624 35.24 -13.54 -17.99
C ARG A 624 35.56 -13.26 -19.45
N LEU A 625 35.64 -14.32 -20.26
CA LEU A 625 35.94 -14.26 -21.69
C LEU A 625 34.79 -14.86 -22.50
N ALA A 626 34.30 -14.14 -23.51
CA ALA A 626 33.23 -14.60 -24.39
C ALA A 626 33.60 -14.42 -25.88
N LYS A 627 33.25 -15.41 -26.71
CA LYS A 627 33.36 -15.35 -28.18
C LYS A 627 32.05 -15.02 -28.87
N GLY A 628 30.95 -15.19 -28.15
CA GLY A 628 29.59 -14.92 -28.59
C GLY A 628 28.60 -15.42 -27.54
N HIS A 629 27.34 -15.07 -27.71
CA HIS A 629 26.24 -15.48 -26.85
C HIS A 629 25.07 -15.97 -27.69
N LYS A 630 24.29 -16.89 -27.10
CA LYS A 630 23.03 -17.31 -27.70
C LYS A 630 22.00 -16.20 -27.55
N SER A 631 21.51 -15.73 -28.67
CA SER A 631 20.42 -14.77 -28.71
C SER A 631 19.07 -15.49 -28.68
N LEU A 632 18.10 -14.92 -27.97
CA LEU A 632 16.73 -15.38 -27.85
C LEU A 632 15.81 -14.41 -28.58
N VAL A 633 15.21 -14.87 -29.68
CA VAL A 633 14.39 -14.05 -30.56
C VAL A 633 12.95 -14.56 -30.51
N VAL A 634 12.00 -13.66 -30.29
CA VAL A 634 10.57 -14.00 -30.29
C VAL A 634 9.86 -13.32 -31.45
N ARG A 635 9.04 -14.09 -32.15
CA ARG A 635 8.01 -13.62 -33.07
C ARG A 635 6.64 -13.82 -32.44
N ILE A 636 5.85 -12.77 -32.40
CA ILE A 636 4.41 -12.83 -32.08
C ILE A 636 3.64 -12.53 -33.36
N ARG A 637 2.69 -13.39 -33.71
CA ARG A 637 1.76 -13.14 -34.83
C ARG A 637 0.36 -12.90 -34.31
N SER A 638 -0.29 -11.88 -34.85
CA SER A 638 -1.71 -11.63 -34.64
C SER A 638 -2.57 -12.29 -35.73
N ASN A 639 -3.82 -12.58 -35.40
CA ASN A 639 -4.81 -13.09 -36.36
C ASN A 639 -5.14 -12.11 -37.51
N ASP A 640 -4.76 -10.83 -37.37
CA ASP A 640 -4.96 -9.78 -38.37
C ASP A 640 -3.71 -9.58 -39.27
N GLY A 641 -2.71 -10.46 -39.15
CA GLY A 641 -1.53 -10.51 -40.03
C GLY A 641 -0.34 -9.66 -39.59
N PHE A 642 -0.45 -8.90 -38.49
CA PHE A 642 0.71 -8.19 -37.93
C PHE A 642 1.66 -9.14 -37.21
N GLU A 643 2.96 -8.93 -37.41
CA GLU A 643 4.04 -9.66 -36.74
C GLU A 643 4.95 -8.71 -35.96
N GLY A 644 5.17 -9.03 -34.69
CA GLY A 644 6.08 -8.35 -33.80
C GLY A 644 7.33 -9.16 -33.54
N TRP A 645 8.50 -8.51 -33.57
CA TRP A 645 9.75 -9.17 -33.22
C TRP A 645 10.54 -8.43 -32.16
N ALA A 646 11.25 -9.21 -31.36
CA ALA A 646 12.16 -8.70 -30.36
C ALA A 646 13.26 -9.72 -30.08
N GLU A 647 14.36 -9.20 -29.57
CA GLU A 647 15.55 -9.95 -29.19
C GLU A 647 15.92 -9.65 -27.74
N THR A 648 16.44 -10.65 -27.03
CA THR A 648 17.22 -10.49 -25.81
C THR A 648 18.37 -11.49 -25.85
N ALA A 649 19.51 -11.18 -25.22
CA ALA A 649 20.61 -12.13 -25.10
C ALA A 649 20.97 -12.33 -23.61
N PRO A 650 20.41 -13.36 -22.96
CA PRO A 650 20.64 -13.66 -21.55
C PRO A 650 22.10 -14.05 -21.27
N LEU A 651 22.73 -13.45 -20.25
CA LEU A 651 24.14 -13.69 -19.86
C LEU A 651 24.28 -14.58 -18.62
N GLY A 652 23.42 -15.58 -18.48
CA GLY A 652 23.37 -16.41 -17.27
C GLY A 652 24.50 -17.41 -17.11
N SER A 653 25.22 -17.72 -18.19
CA SER A 653 26.49 -18.46 -18.13
C SER A 653 27.63 -17.63 -17.56
N ASP A 654 27.49 -16.30 -17.52
CA ASP A 654 28.57 -15.39 -17.19
C ASP A 654 28.45 -14.85 -15.76
N TYR A 655 27.31 -14.22 -15.42
CA TYR A 655 27.13 -13.63 -14.08
C TYR A 655 25.71 -13.23 -13.69
N LEU A 656 24.77 -13.15 -14.63
CA LEU A 656 23.40 -12.74 -14.34
C LEU A 656 22.54 -13.95 -13.96
N PRO A 657 21.52 -13.80 -13.10
CA PRO A 657 20.56 -14.86 -12.83
C PRO A 657 19.53 -14.98 -13.96
N SER A 658 19.99 -15.06 -15.22
CA SER A 658 19.17 -15.08 -16.44
C SER A 658 19.82 -16.00 -17.48
N SER A 659 19.58 -17.30 -17.39
CA SER A 659 20.17 -18.30 -18.30
C SER A 659 19.31 -18.49 -19.54
N PHE A 660 19.93 -18.68 -20.70
CA PHE A 660 19.22 -18.92 -21.96
C PHE A 660 18.15 -20.02 -21.85
N THR A 661 18.49 -21.14 -21.22
CA THR A 661 17.56 -22.28 -21.03
C THR A 661 16.42 -21.94 -20.07
N GLY A 662 16.69 -21.18 -19.01
CA GLY A 662 15.67 -20.75 -18.06
C GLY A 662 14.69 -19.76 -18.69
N GLU A 663 15.18 -18.80 -19.46
CA GLU A 663 14.33 -17.82 -20.14
C GLU A 663 13.51 -18.47 -21.26
N LEU A 664 14.08 -19.42 -22.02
CA LEU A 664 13.32 -20.21 -22.99
C LEU A 664 12.18 -21.01 -22.35
N ALA A 665 12.47 -21.69 -21.22
CA ALA A 665 11.45 -22.43 -20.48
C ALA A 665 10.34 -21.50 -19.96
N ALA A 666 10.71 -20.32 -19.44
CA ALA A 666 9.75 -19.32 -19.00
C ALA A 666 8.83 -18.84 -20.14
N ILE A 667 9.35 -18.64 -21.36
CA ILE A 667 8.49 -18.31 -22.52
C ILE A 667 7.54 -19.45 -22.85
N GLN A 668 7.99 -20.71 -22.78
CA GLN A 668 7.15 -21.89 -23.03
C GLN A 668 6.02 -22.04 -22.00
N GLU A 669 6.26 -21.64 -20.74
CA GLU A 669 5.25 -21.65 -19.68
C GLU A 669 4.28 -20.45 -19.75
N LEU A 670 4.79 -19.26 -20.10
CA LEU A 670 4.00 -18.03 -20.19
C LEU A 670 3.17 -17.98 -21.47
N GLY A 671 3.75 -18.37 -22.61
CA GLY A 671 3.17 -18.19 -23.93
C GLY A 671 1.73 -18.71 -24.10
N PRO A 672 1.37 -19.92 -23.61
CA PRO A 672 0.00 -20.42 -23.70
C PRO A 672 -1.06 -19.52 -23.06
N GLN A 673 -0.70 -18.77 -22.01
CA GLN A 673 -1.60 -17.87 -21.30
C GLN A 673 -1.82 -16.54 -22.04
N LEU A 674 -0.97 -16.24 -23.04
CA LEU A 674 -1.01 -15.01 -23.82
C LEU A 674 -1.81 -15.17 -25.12
N LEU A 675 -2.02 -16.41 -25.56
CA LEU A 675 -2.83 -16.70 -26.74
C LEU A 675 -4.26 -16.16 -26.57
N GLY A 676 -4.77 -15.51 -27.60
CA GLY A 676 -6.10 -14.89 -27.56
C GLY A 676 -6.15 -13.50 -26.89
N LEU A 677 -5.06 -13.02 -26.29
CA LEU A 677 -4.98 -11.64 -25.76
C LEU A 677 -4.64 -10.64 -26.88
N ASP A 678 -5.04 -9.37 -26.72
CA ASP A 678 -4.73 -8.31 -27.69
C ASP A 678 -3.26 -7.85 -27.52
N PRO A 679 -2.37 -8.05 -28.51
CA PRO A 679 -0.96 -7.66 -28.42
C PRO A 679 -0.77 -6.13 -28.38
N ARG A 680 -1.80 -5.35 -28.72
CA ARG A 680 -1.78 -3.87 -28.65
C ARG A 680 -1.96 -3.33 -27.23
N SER A 681 -2.10 -4.22 -26.24
CA SER A 681 -2.12 -3.87 -24.82
C SER A 681 -0.89 -4.40 -24.06
N PRO A 682 0.36 -3.95 -24.36
CA PRO A 682 1.57 -4.45 -23.69
C PRO A 682 1.49 -4.46 -22.16
N ALA A 683 0.90 -3.43 -21.54
CA ALA A 683 0.71 -3.38 -20.09
C ALA A 683 -0.20 -4.49 -19.54
N ALA A 684 -1.24 -4.90 -20.30
CA ALA A 684 -2.10 -6.01 -19.91
C ALA A 684 -1.39 -7.36 -20.08
N ILE A 685 -0.57 -7.50 -21.13
CA ILE A 685 0.28 -8.67 -21.33
C ILE A 685 1.31 -8.79 -20.19
N ASP A 686 1.98 -7.70 -19.82
CA ASP A 686 2.91 -7.64 -18.69
C ASP A 686 2.22 -8.02 -17.36
N ASP A 687 1.02 -7.52 -17.11
CA ASP A 687 0.22 -7.85 -15.92
C ASP A 687 -0.15 -9.35 -15.86
N VAL A 688 -0.53 -9.96 -16.98
CA VAL A 688 -0.75 -11.43 -17.07
C VAL A 688 0.55 -12.18 -16.78
N MET A 689 1.66 -11.80 -17.42
CA MET A 689 2.95 -12.47 -17.22
C MET A 689 3.45 -12.35 -15.77
N ASN A 690 3.25 -11.19 -15.12
CA ASN A 690 3.69 -10.96 -13.74
C ASN A 690 2.82 -11.70 -12.71
N ARG A 691 1.52 -11.89 -12.98
CA ARG A 691 0.67 -12.77 -12.15
C ARG A 691 1.03 -14.24 -12.30
N ALA A 692 1.41 -14.66 -13.50
CA ALA A 692 1.73 -16.05 -13.79
C ALA A 692 3.08 -16.48 -13.23
N MET A 693 4.10 -15.61 -13.29
CA MET A 693 5.47 -15.96 -12.90
C MET A 693 6.19 -14.79 -12.25
N MET A 694 6.88 -15.02 -11.14
CA MET A 694 7.82 -14.04 -10.56
C MET A 694 9.20 -14.15 -11.24
N GLY A 695 9.90 -13.03 -11.42
CA GLY A 695 11.19 -13.01 -12.13
C GLY A 695 11.05 -13.19 -13.65
N ALA A 696 11.99 -13.94 -14.26
CA ALA A 696 12.07 -14.22 -15.71
C ALA A 696 12.01 -12.95 -16.57
N TYR A 697 12.83 -11.94 -16.19
CA TYR A 697 12.72 -10.61 -16.78
C TYR A 697 13.05 -10.61 -18.28
N ALA A 698 14.06 -11.35 -18.74
CA ALA A 698 14.41 -11.37 -20.16
C ALA A 698 13.34 -12.06 -21.01
N ALA A 699 12.77 -13.18 -20.53
CA ALA A 699 11.63 -13.86 -21.17
C ALA A 699 10.41 -12.94 -21.31
N LYS A 700 10.09 -12.18 -20.26
CA LYS A 700 8.99 -11.21 -20.31
C LYS A 700 9.30 -10.03 -21.22
N ALA A 701 10.55 -9.55 -21.18
CA ALA A 701 10.99 -8.42 -21.96
C ALA A 701 10.87 -8.69 -23.46
N VAL A 702 11.33 -9.86 -23.94
CA VAL A 702 11.26 -10.19 -25.36
C VAL A 702 9.81 -10.29 -25.85
N ILE A 703 8.88 -10.77 -25.02
CA ILE A 703 7.44 -10.79 -25.34
C ILE A 703 6.86 -9.36 -25.36
N ASP A 704 7.12 -8.57 -24.31
CA ASP A 704 6.64 -7.19 -24.18
C ASP A 704 7.09 -6.32 -25.36
N MET A 705 8.37 -6.43 -25.74
CA MET A 705 8.94 -5.66 -26.84
C MET A 705 8.36 -6.07 -28.21
N ALA A 706 8.05 -7.34 -28.41
CA ALA A 706 7.36 -7.80 -29.62
C ALA A 706 5.89 -7.31 -29.67
N CYS A 707 5.21 -7.22 -28.52
CA CYS A 707 3.89 -6.60 -28.44
C CYS A 707 3.93 -5.10 -28.77
N TRP A 708 4.93 -4.36 -28.27
CA TRP A 708 5.15 -2.96 -28.64
C TRP A 708 5.40 -2.77 -30.13
N ASP A 709 6.15 -3.69 -30.74
CA ASP A 709 6.39 -3.69 -32.18
C ASP A 709 5.08 -3.88 -32.99
N ILE A 710 4.22 -4.82 -32.57
CA ILE A 710 2.88 -4.98 -33.17
C ILE A 710 2.04 -3.73 -32.99
N LEU A 711 2.07 -3.13 -31.80
CA LEU A 711 1.30 -1.91 -31.53
C LEU A 711 1.72 -0.78 -32.49
N GLY A 712 3.02 -0.51 -32.63
CA GLY A 712 3.52 0.47 -33.59
C GLY A 712 3.14 0.15 -35.03
N LYS A 713 3.38 -1.09 -35.48
CA LYS A 713 3.04 -1.55 -36.84
C LYS A 713 1.54 -1.48 -37.14
N SER A 714 0.69 -1.85 -36.18
CA SER A 714 -0.77 -1.81 -36.32
C SER A 714 -1.33 -0.39 -36.48
N LEU A 715 -0.58 0.61 -36.00
CA LEU A 715 -0.90 2.03 -36.13
C LEU A 715 -0.14 2.70 -37.28
N GLY A 716 0.80 2.01 -37.92
CA GLY A 716 1.70 2.61 -38.91
C GLY A 716 2.63 3.68 -38.32
N LEU A 717 2.95 3.57 -37.03
CA LEU A 717 3.76 4.55 -36.30
C LEU A 717 5.01 3.89 -35.69
N PRO A 718 6.16 4.60 -35.64
CA PRO A 718 7.28 4.19 -34.83
C PRO A 718 6.88 4.10 -33.35
N THR A 719 7.34 3.08 -32.63
CA THR A 719 7.08 2.92 -31.20
C THR A 719 7.60 4.14 -30.41
N ALA A 720 8.65 4.82 -30.89
CA ALA A 720 9.13 6.08 -30.30
C ALA A 720 8.04 7.17 -30.24
N ILE A 721 7.15 7.27 -31.23
CA ILE A 721 6.01 8.21 -31.19
C ILE A 721 5.04 7.84 -30.06
N LEU A 722 4.78 6.54 -29.87
CA LEU A 722 3.93 6.04 -28.79
C LEU A 722 4.57 6.27 -27.40
N PHE A 723 5.90 6.40 -27.35
CA PHE A 723 6.70 6.68 -26.16
C PHE A 723 6.72 8.15 -25.73
N GLY A 724 6.03 9.02 -26.47
CA GLY A 724 6.00 10.47 -26.22
C GLY A 724 6.70 11.29 -27.30
N GLY A 725 7.23 10.65 -28.35
CA GLY A 725 7.92 11.30 -29.46
C GLY A 725 9.44 11.31 -29.32
N TYR A 726 10.11 11.82 -30.36
CA TYR A 726 11.56 11.97 -30.40
C TYR A 726 11.97 13.22 -29.59
N LEU A 727 12.61 13.00 -28.43
CA LEU A 727 13.18 14.05 -27.59
C LEU A 727 14.69 14.24 -27.83
N THR A 728 15.32 13.22 -28.42
CA THR A 728 16.69 13.27 -28.93
C THR A 728 16.69 12.75 -30.36
N GLU A 729 16.91 13.64 -31.33
CA GLU A 729 16.87 13.28 -32.76
C GLU A 729 17.99 12.32 -33.16
N ARG A 730 19.23 12.60 -32.74
CA ARG A 730 20.42 11.78 -33.05
C ARG A 730 21.19 11.46 -31.76
N PRO A 731 20.82 10.40 -31.02
CA PRO A 731 21.51 9.97 -29.81
C PRO A 731 23.01 9.76 -30.04
N ARG A 732 23.83 10.03 -29.02
CA ARG A 732 25.25 9.68 -29.04
C ARG A 732 25.40 8.18 -28.79
N ALA A 733 26.15 7.50 -29.64
CA ALA A 733 26.54 6.12 -29.39
C ALA A 733 27.73 6.09 -28.41
N PHE A 734 27.91 4.98 -27.71
CA PHE A 734 29.15 4.72 -27.00
C PHE A 734 29.83 3.43 -27.44
N SER A 735 31.16 3.44 -27.42
CA SER A 735 31.97 2.25 -27.65
C SER A 735 32.43 1.63 -26.33
N VAL A 736 32.46 0.31 -26.28
CA VAL A 736 32.94 -0.43 -25.10
C VAL A 736 34.39 -0.86 -25.30
N ILE A 737 35.24 -0.51 -24.34
CA ILE A 737 36.64 -0.94 -24.28
C ILE A 737 36.75 -2.03 -23.21
N GLY A 738 36.90 -3.29 -23.66
CA GLY A 738 37.04 -4.45 -22.78
C GLY A 738 38.31 -4.44 -21.93
N ILE A 739 38.39 -5.35 -20.95
CA ILE A 739 39.60 -5.51 -20.12
C ILE A 739 40.71 -6.15 -20.95
N ARG A 740 41.84 -5.44 -21.08
CA ARG A 740 42.99 -5.86 -21.90
C ARG A 740 44.28 -5.28 -21.31
N GLU A 741 45.41 -5.72 -21.84
CA GLU A 741 46.70 -5.04 -21.61
C GLU A 741 46.61 -3.55 -21.97
N THR A 742 47.28 -2.71 -21.17
CA THR A 742 47.11 -1.25 -21.22
C THR A 742 47.37 -0.69 -22.61
N GLU A 743 48.43 -1.11 -23.29
CA GLU A 743 48.76 -0.65 -24.65
C GLU A 743 47.69 -1.06 -25.68
N ALA A 744 47.15 -2.28 -25.55
CA ALA A 744 46.09 -2.77 -26.43
C ALA A 744 44.76 -2.03 -26.19
N ALA A 745 44.46 -1.70 -24.94
CA ALA A 745 43.27 -0.91 -24.58
C ALA A 745 43.38 0.54 -25.08
N VAL A 746 44.56 1.16 -24.97
CA VAL A 746 44.84 2.49 -25.54
C VAL A 746 44.71 2.48 -27.06
N THR A 747 45.24 1.45 -27.72
CA THR A 747 45.14 1.31 -29.18
C THR A 747 43.67 1.18 -29.61
N GLN A 748 42.90 0.30 -28.96
CA GLN A 748 41.47 0.15 -29.23
C GLN A 748 40.70 1.45 -29.00
N ALA A 749 40.99 2.18 -27.91
CA ALA A 749 40.32 3.45 -27.63
C ALA A 749 40.63 4.50 -28.72
N LYS A 750 41.87 4.55 -29.24
CA LYS A 750 42.21 5.42 -30.38
C LYS A 750 41.50 5.00 -31.66
N ASP A 751 41.39 3.69 -31.91
CA ASP A 751 40.69 3.17 -33.09
C ASP A 751 39.20 3.52 -33.04
N GLU A 752 38.54 3.35 -31.89
CA GLU A 752 37.14 3.74 -31.68
C GLU A 752 36.94 5.26 -31.83
N PHE A 753 37.85 6.07 -31.29
CA PHE A 753 37.84 7.51 -31.51
C PHE A 753 37.99 7.86 -33.00
N GLY A 754 38.87 7.15 -33.71
CA GLY A 754 39.06 7.30 -35.16
C GLY A 754 37.84 6.95 -36.00
N LYS A 755 36.92 6.12 -35.47
CA LYS A 755 35.60 5.82 -36.07
C LYS A 755 34.53 6.88 -35.76
N GLY A 756 34.85 7.88 -34.93
CA GLY A 756 33.92 8.93 -34.52
C GLY A 756 33.39 8.82 -33.09
N ALA A 757 33.76 7.78 -32.33
CA ALA A 757 33.24 7.59 -30.98
C ALA A 757 33.74 8.70 -30.02
N THR A 758 32.81 9.47 -29.45
CA THR A 758 33.10 10.55 -28.49
C THR A 758 32.73 10.20 -27.05
N THR A 759 32.20 9.00 -26.83
CA THR A 759 31.68 8.52 -25.55
C THR A 759 32.11 7.05 -25.42
N MET A 760 32.78 6.68 -24.33
CA MET A 760 33.33 5.31 -24.18
C MET A 760 33.15 4.76 -22.76
N GLN A 761 32.70 3.51 -22.69
CA GLN A 761 32.65 2.72 -21.46
C GLN A 761 33.92 1.88 -21.34
N LEU A 762 34.64 2.02 -20.24
CA LEU A 762 35.87 1.29 -19.97
C LEU A 762 35.56 0.17 -18.97
N LYS A 763 35.69 -1.10 -19.39
CA LYS A 763 35.51 -2.22 -18.48
C LYS A 763 36.66 -2.30 -17.48
N ALA A 764 36.29 -2.52 -16.23
CA ALA A 764 37.17 -2.66 -15.07
C ALA A 764 36.53 -3.67 -14.10
N GLY A 765 37.04 -3.77 -12.88
CA GLY A 765 36.50 -4.66 -11.85
C GLY A 765 37.40 -5.87 -11.55
N ASP A 766 38.63 -5.87 -12.06
CA ASP A 766 39.67 -6.84 -11.70
C ASP A 766 40.58 -6.20 -10.64
N ASN A 767 41.86 -6.02 -10.95
CA ASN A 767 42.80 -5.39 -10.04
C ASN A 767 42.62 -3.86 -10.07
N PRO A 768 42.22 -3.21 -8.97
CA PRO A 768 41.91 -1.78 -8.96
C PRO A 768 43.11 -0.88 -9.32
N LEU A 769 44.34 -1.31 -9.02
CA LEU A 769 45.54 -0.52 -9.34
C LEU A 769 45.86 -0.60 -10.84
N VAL A 770 45.75 -1.78 -11.43
CA VAL A 770 45.95 -1.99 -12.87
C VAL A 770 44.85 -1.31 -13.67
N ASP A 771 43.60 -1.42 -13.20
CA ASP A 771 42.46 -0.75 -13.81
C ASP A 771 42.64 0.78 -13.79
N ALA A 772 43.08 1.36 -12.68
CA ALA A 772 43.37 2.79 -12.57
C ALA A 772 44.49 3.24 -13.53
N GLN A 773 45.56 2.45 -13.65
CA GLN A 773 46.66 2.72 -14.60
C GLN A 773 46.18 2.66 -16.06
N ARG A 774 45.35 1.67 -16.40
CA ARG A 774 44.77 1.52 -17.73
C ARG A 774 43.89 2.71 -18.10
N VAL A 775 42.99 3.13 -17.19
CA VAL A 775 42.11 4.29 -17.42
C VAL A 775 42.93 5.58 -17.57
N ARG A 776 43.98 5.77 -16.78
CA ARG A 776 44.92 6.91 -16.92
C ARG A 776 45.58 6.95 -18.30
N ALA A 777 46.09 5.81 -18.77
CA ALA A 777 46.74 5.72 -20.06
C ALA A 777 45.76 6.03 -21.21
N ILE A 778 44.52 5.54 -21.13
CA ILE A 778 43.46 5.84 -22.10
C ILE A 778 43.11 7.33 -22.07
N ARG A 779 42.91 7.92 -20.90
CA ARG A 779 42.62 9.36 -20.77
C ARG A 779 43.72 10.22 -21.38
N ALA A 780 44.99 9.89 -21.13
CA ALA A 780 46.14 10.62 -21.67
C ALA A 780 46.29 10.48 -23.21
N ALA A 781 45.72 9.41 -23.78
CA ALA A 781 45.79 9.13 -25.21
C ALA A 781 44.66 9.75 -26.04
N LEU A 782 43.61 10.28 -25.39
CA LEU A 782 42.39 10.78 -26.03
C LEU A 782 42.19 12.27 -25.74
N PRO A 783 41.55 13.04 -26.64
CA PRO A 783 41.20 14.44 -26.39
C PRO A 783 40.23 14.64 -25.22
N ASP A 784 40.38 15.73 -24.47
CA ASP A 784 39.61 16.00 -23.23
C ASP A 784 38.09 15.98 -23.39
N HIS A 785 37.57 16.27 -24.59
CA HIS A 785 36.13 16.28 -24.85
C HIS A 785 35.51 14.86 -24.95
N VAL A 786 36.32 13.81 -25.08
CA VAL A 786 35.84 12.43 -25.09
C VAL A 786 35.38 12.05 -23.69
N VAL A 787 34.12 11.64 -23.56
CA VAL A 787 33.51 11.25 -22.29
C VAL A 787 33.90 9.82 -21.96
N LEU A 788 34.51 9.62 -20.79
CA LEU A 788 34.91 8.30 -20.29
C LEU A 788 34.16 7.97 -19.00
N TRP A 789 33.67 6.73 -18.88
CA TRP A 789 33.24 6.18 -17.61
C TRP A 789 33.71 4.74 -17.45
N VAL A 790 33.83 4.32 -16.20
CA VAL A 790 34.43 3.06 -15.83
C VAL A 790 33.36 2.15 -15.28
N ASP A 791 33.11 1.04 -15.95
CA ASP A 791 32.14 0.04 -15.50
C ASP A 791 32.86 -1.16 -14.89
N ALA A 792 32.63 -1.38 -13.60
CA ALA A 792 33.22 -2.50 -12.87
C ALA A 792 32.33 -3.76 -12.86
N ASN A 793 31.06 -3.66 -13.26
CA ASN A 793 30.05 -4.73 -13.19
C ASN A 793 29.95 -5.39 -11.80
N GLY A 794 29.99 -4.56 -10.75
CA GLY A 794 30.03 -4.99 -9.35
C GLY A 794 31.31 -5.74 -8.98
N GLY A 795 32.39 -5.53 -9.73
CA GLY A 795 33.65 -6.26 -9.67
C GLY A 795 34.41 -6.10 -8.36
N TRP A 796 34.35 -4.91 -7.76
CA TRP A 796 35.15 -4.56 -6.61
C TRP A 796 34.38 -4.67 -5.30
N THR A 797 35.10 -5.05 -4.25
CA THR A 797 34.73 -4.69 -2.88
C THR A 797 34.84 -3.18 -2.67
N LEU A 798 34.21 -2.65 -1.60
CA LEU A 798 34.32 -1.22 -1.29
C LEU A 798 35.78 -0.77 -1.11
N ASP A 799 36.64 -1.59 -0.48
CA ASP A 799 38.05 -1.24 -0.30
C ASP A 799 38.82 -1.17 -1.62
N GLU A 800 38.58 -2.13 -2.51
CA GLU A 800 39.17 -2.15 -3.85
C GLU A 800 38.71 -0.95 -4.70
N ALA A 801 37.41 -0.64 -4.68
CA ALA A 801 36.86 0.53 -5.36
C ALA A 801 37.50 1.83 -4.83
N LEU A 802 37.61 1.99 -3.50
CA LEU A 802 38.29 3.14 -2.90
C LEU A 802 39.79 3.18 -3.24
N SER A 803 40.43 2.01 -3.40
CA SER A 803 41.82 1.91 -3.87
C SER A 803 41.96 2.41 -5.29
N PHE A 804 41.06 2.01 -6.20
CA PHE A 804 40.96 2.50 -7.56
C PHE A 804 40.80 4.03 -7.58
N ALA A 805 39.86 4.59 -6.81
CA ALA A 805 39.63 6.04 -6.77
C ALA A 805 40.84 6.83 -6.24
N ARG A 806 41.52 6.33 -5.21
CA ARG A 806 42.77 6.95 -4.71
C ARG A 806 43.87 6.92 -5.76
N THR A 807 43.98 5.79 -6.47
CA THR A 807 45.05 5.60 -7.45
C THR A 807 44.74 6.23 -8.78
N ILE A 808 43.50 6.56 -9.17
CA ILE A 808 43.23 7.35 -10.39
C ILE A 808 43.45 8.86 -10.19
N GLY A 809 43.23 9.37 -8.97
CA GLY A 809 43.40 10.78 -8.62
C GLY A 809 42.20 11.66 -9.02
N GLN A 810 42.10 12.82 -8.40
CA GLN A 810 40.96 13.74 -8.56
C GLN A 810 41.02 14.61 -9.83
N GLU A 811 42.18 14.67 -10.49
CA GLU A 811 42.35 15.44 -11.73
C GLU A 811 41.78 14.77 -12.98
N ILE A 812 41.37 13.50 -12.88
CA ILE A 812 40.79 12.75 -14.01
C ILE A 812 39.27 12.66 -13.82
N ALA A 813 38.55 13.45 -14.61
CA ALA A 813 37.09 13.45 -14.61
C ALA A 813 36.55 12.16 -15.27
N ILE A 814 36.00 11.26 -14.46
CA ILE A 814 35.33 10.03 -14.91
C ILE A 814 34.04 9.80 -14.14
N GLY A 815 33.07 9.14 -14.77
CA GLY A 815 31.98 8.47 -14.07
C GLY A 815 32.34 7.03 -13.71
N VAL A 816 31.71 6.49 -12.68
CA VAL A 816 31.87 5.08 -12.30
C VAL A 816 30.51 4.39 -12.33
N GLU A 817 30.43 3.31 -13.10
CA GLU A 817 29.26 2.46 -13.25
C GLU A 817 29.43 1.19 -12.42
N GLN A 818 28.39 0.87 -11.64
CA GLN A 818 28.29 -0.27 -10.71
C GLN A 818 29.65 -0.70 -10.10
N PRO A 819 30.32 0.13 -9.27
CA PRO A 819 31.63 -0.21 -8.71
C PRO A 819 31.59 -1.48 -7.85
N CYS A 820 30.52 -1.64 -7.07
CA CYS A 820 30.35 -2.71 -6.08
C CYS A 820 29.02 -3.45 -6.30
N ARG A 821 28.86 -4.62 -5.69
CA ARG A 821 27.64 -5.45 -5.86
C ARG A 821 26.38 -4.88 -5.23
N THR A 822 26.51 -4.11 -4.14
CA THR A 822 25.36 -3.60 -3.39
C THR A 822 25.17 -2.11 -3.64
N LEU A 823 23.91 -1.66 -3.62
CA LEU A 823 23.57 -0.24 -3.63
C LEU A 823 24.28 0.51 -2.49
N HIS A 824 24.32 -0.09 -1.30
CA HIS A 824 24.94 0.53 -0.13
C HIS A 824 26.42 0.84 -0.35
N ASP A 825 27.19 -0.13 -0.84
CA ASP A 825 28.62 0.06 -1.09
C ASP A 825 28.88 1.04 -2.23
N CYS A 826 28.06 1.01 -3.29
CA CYS A 826 28.15 1.99 -4.38
C CYS A 826 27.88 3.42 -3.88
N ALA A 827 26.87 3.60 -3.03
CA ALA A 827 26.54 4.89 -2.44
C ALA A 827 27.63 5.37 -1.46
N GLU A 828 28.20 4.47 -0.65
CA GLU A 828 29.33 4.80 0.24
C GLU A 828 30.58 5.19 -0.57
N PHE A 829 30.86 4.48 -1.67
CA PHE A 829 31.94 4.83 -2.59
C PHE A 829 31.74 6.22 -3.19
N GLY A 830 30.54 6.54 -3.70
CA GLY A 830 30.21 7.88 -4.20
C GLY A 830 30.39 8.96 -3.13
N ARG A 831 29.89 8.73 -1.91
CA ARG A 831 30.02 9.68 -0.78
C ARG A 831 31.46 9.95 -0.36
N ARG A 832 32.35 8.95 -0.43
CA ARG A 832 33.76 9.09 -0.02
C ARG A 832 34.66 9.69 -1.10
N THR A 833 34.28 9.55 -2.37
CA THR A 833 35.15 9.94 -3.49
C THR A 833 34.69 11.20 -4.20
N GLY A 834 33.39 11.50 -4.14
CA GLY A 834 32.76 12.58 -4.92
C GLY A 834 32.57 12.25 -6.40
N LEU A 835 32.92 11.04 -6.84
CA LEU A 835 32.76 10.62 -8.24
C LEU A 835 31.28 10.36 -8.56
N PRO A 836 30.80 10.75 -9.76
CA PRO A 836 29.43 10.48 -10.16
C PRO A 836 29.21 8.99 -10.41
N ILE A 837 28.17 8.44 -9.79
CA ILE A 837 27.83 7.02 -9.85
C ILE A 837 26.63 6.78 -10.76
N THR A 838 26.78 5.81 -11.66
CA THR A 838 25.68 5.23 -12.45
C THR A 838 25.46 3.79 -11.95
N LEU A 839 24.21 3.41 -11.64
CA LEU A 839 23.91 2.03 -11.30
C LEU A 839 23.35 1.26 -12.50
N ASP A 840 23.73 -0.01 -12.58
CA ASP A 840 23.27 -0.96 -13.60
C ASP A 840 22.64 -2.18 -12.90
N GLU A 841 23.43 -3.15 -12.47
CA GLU A 841 22.93 -4.43 -11.95
C GLU A 841 22.01 -4.29 -10.73
N SER A 842 22.16 -3.21 -9.96
CA SER A 842 21.33 -2.90 -8.79
C SER A 842 19.95 -2.36 -9.10
N ILE A 843 19.64 -1.95 -10.33
CA ILE A 843 18.32 -1.39 -10.70
C ILE A 843 17.59 -2.36 -11.64
N VAL A 844 16.64 -3.11 -11.11
CA VAL A 844 15.80 -4.03 -11.90
C VAL A 844 14.30 -3.71 -11.81
N THR A 845 13.91 -2.87 -10.85
CA THR A 845 12.55 -2.37 -10.66
C THR A 845 12.52 -0.85 -10.50
N LEU A 846 11.33 -0.27 -10.62
CA LEU A 846 11.12 1.14 -10.34
C LEU A 846 11.38 1.49 -8.86
N ALA A 847 11.16 0.55 -7.93
CA ALA A 847 11.46 0.75 -6.52
C ALA A 847 12.98 0.91 -6.29
N ASP A 848 13.79 0.08 -6.95
CA ASP A 848 15.25 0.16 -6.86
C ASP A 848 15.78 1.52 -7.33
N LEU A 849 15.17 2.11 -8.36
CA LEU A 849 15.49 3.46 -8.84
C LEU A 849 15.25 4.52 -7.74
N PHE A 850 14.10 4.46 -7.06
CA PHE A 850 13.78 5.39 -5.97
C PHE A 850 14.72 5.20 -4.77
N GLU A 851 15.05 3.96 -4.42
CA GLU A 851 16.03 3.66 -3.38
C GLU A 851 17.43 4.17 -3.74
N ALA A 852 17.86 3.97 -4.99
CA ALA A 852 19.12 4.48 -5.50
C ALA A 852 19.19 6.01 -5.42
N HIS A 853 18.14 6.70 -5.86
CA HIS A 853 18.09 8.15 -5.76
C HIS A 853 18.13 8.61 -4.30
N ALA A 854 17.36 7.99 -3.40
CA ALA A 854 17.38 8.32 -1.98
C ALA A 854 18.76 8.11 -1.34
N ALA A 855 19.57 7.17 -1.86
CA ALA A 855 20.95 6.94 -1.45
C ALA A 855 21.97 7.95 -2.04
N GLY A 856 21.53 8.88 -2.88
CA GLY A 856 22.37 9.92 -3.50
C GLY A 856 22.98 9.53 -4.85
N ILE A 857 22.48 8.48 -5.50
CA ILE A 857 22.91 8.08 -6.85
C ILE A 857 22.29 9.03 -7.89
N THR A 858 23.08 9.44 -8.87
CA THR A 858 22.70 10.44 -9.88
C THR A 858 22.59 9.89 -11.29
N GLY A 859 22.80 8.60 -11.50
CA GLY A 859 22.73 7.98 -12.82
C GLY A 859 22.19 6.55 -12.80
N VAL A 860 21.56 6.17 -13.90
CA VAL A 860 21.03 4.81 -14.13
C VAL A 860 21.39 4.34 -15.53
N ASN A 861 21.77 3.07 -15.64
CA ASN A 861 21.79 2.33 -16.90
C ASN A 861 20.48 1.55 -17.04
N ILE A 862 19.72 1.80 -18.10
CA ILE A 862 18.42 1.16 -18.31
C ILE A 862 18.57 0.08 -19.36
N LYS A 863 18.38 -1.18 -18.93
CA LYS A 863 18.45 -2.38 -19.75
C LYS A 863 17.07 -3.01 -19.91
N PRO A 864 16.38 -2.88 -21.07
CA PRO A 864 15.04 -3.41 -21.27
C PRO A 864 14.91 -4.89 -20.89
N SER A 865 15.89 -5.74 -21.22
CA SER A 865 15.84 -7.16 -20.85
C SER A 865 15.93 -7.42 -19.33
N ARG A 866 16.59 -6.53 -18.57
CA ARG A 866 16.75 -6.66 -17.10
C ARG A 866 15.53 -6.23 -16.33
N VAL A 867 14.82 -5.23 -16.85
CA VAL A 867 13.67 -4.63 -16.17
C VAL A 867 12.35 -5.26 -16.60
N GLY A 868 12.37 -6.16 -17.60
CA GLY A 868 11.17 -6.89 -18.03
C GLY A 868 10.44 -6.30 -19.23
N GLY A 869 11.11 -5.48 -20.04
CA GLY A 869 10.59 -4.98 -21.32
C GLY A 869 10.54 -3.47 -21.43
N LEU A 870 10.14 -3.00 -22.61
CA LEU A 870 9.98 -1.60 -22.95
C LEU A 870 8.89 -0.91 -22.10
N THR A 871 7.85 -1.63 -21.70
CA THR A 871 6.82 -1.09 -20.77
C THR A 871 7.44 -0.59 -19.47
N LYS A 872 8.28 -1.41 -18.82
CA LYS A 872 8.93 -1.05 -17.55
C LYS A 872 10.13 -0.14 -17.76
N ALA A 873 10.89 -0.33 -18.83
CA ALA A 873 12.01 0.55 -19.19
C ALA A 873 11.54 2.00 -19.40
N ARG A 874 10.39 2.21 -20.06
CA ARG A 874 9.76 3.53 -20.20
C ARG A 874 9.44 4.16 -18.85
N LEU A 875 8.82 3.40 -17.94
CA LEU A 875 8.44 3.91 -16.62
C LEU A 875 9.68 4.32 -15.81
N ILE A 876 10.74 3.50 -15.84
CA ILE A 876 12.02 3.80 -15.18
C ILE A 876 12.66 5.04 -15.83
N ARG A 877 12.62 5.17 -17.15
CA ARG A 877 13.11 6.34 -17.87
C ARG A 877 12.36 7.60 -17.46
N ASP A 878 11.03 7.60 -17.52
CA ASP A 878 10.19 8.75 -17.19
C ASP A 878 10.42 9.18 -15.73
N ALA A 879 10.54 8.23 -14.81
CA ALA A 879 10.89 8.51 -13.41
C ALA A 879 12.30 9.08 -13.27
N ALA A 880 13.31 8.47 -13.91
CA ALA A 880 14.69 8.95 -13.85
C ALA A 880 14.84 10.39 -14.39
N VAL A 881 14.09 10.74 -15.45
CA VAL A 881 14.00 12.11 -15.96
C VAL A 881 13.41 13.05 -14.90
N ALA A 882 12.32 12.65 -14.24
CA ALA A 882 11.68 13.46 -13.19
C ALA A 882 12.54 13.63 -11.93
N LEU A 883 13.48 12.71 -11.70
CA LEU A 883 14.45 12.73 -10.60
C LEU A 883 15.78 13.40 -10.98
N ASP A 884 15.85 14.03 -12.15
CA ASP A 884 17.05 14.69 -12.67
C ASP A 884 18.28 13.76 -12.81
N MET A 885 18.07 12.46 -12.97
CA MET A 885 19.14 11.48 -13.14
C MET A 885 19.69 11.45 -14.58
N VAL A 886 20.97 11.12 -14.71
CA VAL A 886 21.60 10.84 -16.02
C VAL A 886 21.28 9.41 -16.45
N ILE A 887 20.92 9.23 -17.71
CA ILE A 887 20.44 7.96 -18.25
C ILE A 887 21.41 7.45 -19.31
N ASN A 888 21.81 6.19 -19.18
CA ASN A 888 22.37 5.38 -20.26
C ASN A 888 21.28 4.44 -20.77
N CYS A 889 21.19 4.27 -22.09
CA CYS A 889 20.32 3.26 -22.70
C CYS A 889 21.19 2.13 -23.24
N ASP A 890 21.00 0.93 -22.70
CA ASP A 890 21.86 -0.22 -22.96
C ASP A 890 20.99 -1.50 -22.89
N ASP A 891 21.58 -2.66 -23.12
CA ASP A 891 20.97 -3.92 -22.68
C ASP A 891 22.02 -4.88 -22.10
N THR A 892 21.65 -6.11 -21.73
CA THR A 892 22.63 -7.10 -21.26
C THR A 892 23.60 -7.46 -22.36
N TRP A 893 23.06 -7.75 -23.54
CA TRP A 893 23.75 -8.15 -24.75
C TRP A 893 22.78 -8.13 -25.93
N GLY A 894 23.27 -8.23 -27.15
CA GLY A 894 22.41 -8.49 -28.31
C GLY A 894 23.08 -8.25 -29.65
N SER A 895 22.25 -7.89 -30.63
CA SER A 895 22.65 -7.61 -32.01
C SER A 895 21.71 -6.54 -32.60
N ALA A 896 21.20 -6.77 -33.80
CA ALA A 896 20.40 -5.83 -34.56
C ALA A 896 19.12 -5.39 -33.82
N LEU A 897 18.30 -6.32 -33.33
CA LEU A 897 17.01 -5.96 -32.74
C LEU A 897 17.18 -5.33 -31.35
N THR A 898 18.14 -5.80 -30.57
CA THR A 898 18.51 -5.15 -29.29
C THR A 898 19.00 -3.73 -29.49
N THR A 899 19.81 -3.49 -30.53
CA THR A 899 20.21 -2.13 -30.89
C THR A 899 19.00 -1.26 -31.23
N ALA A 900 18.05 -1.76 -32.02
CA ALA A 900 16.84 -1.01 -32.37
C ALA A 900 16.01 -0.64 -31.12
N GLN A 901 15.86 -1.58 -30.17
CA GLN A 901 15.18 -1.35 -28.89
C GLN A 901 15.88 -0.29 -28.03
N ASN A 902 17.22 -0.31 -27.96
CA ASN A 902 18.01 0.67 -27.23
C ASN A 902 17.90 2.07 -27.84
N VAL A 903 18.00 2.17 -29.17
CA VAL A 903 17.88 3.44 -29.92
C VAL A 903 16.48 4.05 -29.75
N LEU A 904 15.43 3.22 -29.77
CA LEU A 904 14.06 3.66 -29.47
C LEU A 904 13.96 4.30 -28.08
N LEU A 905 14.51 3.64 -27.04
CA LEU A 905 14.46 4.19 -25.69
C LEU A 905 15.29 5.50 -25.59
N ALA A 906 16.44 5.53 -26.23
CA ALA A 906 17.33 6.69 -26.24
C ALA A 906 16.70 7.91 -26.94
N THR A 907 16.09 7.71 -28.11
CA THR A 907 15.46 8.80 -28.87
C THR A 907 14.30 9.45 -28.14
N THR A 908 13.60 8.70 -27.29
CA THR A 908 12.48 9.22 -26.49
C THR A 908 12.93 9.81 -25.16
N THR A 909 14.23 9.79 -24.87
CA THR A 909 14.82 10.36 -23.65
C THR A 909 15.33 11.78 -23.94
N PRO A 910 15.09 12.77 -23.06
CA PRO A 910 15.58 14.14 -23.27
C PRO A 910 17.10 14.21 -23.42
N SER A 911 17.57 14.96 -24.41
CA SER A 911 18.99 15.05 -24.77
C SER A 911 19.90 15.56 -23.64
N HIS A 912 19.37 16.36 -22.72
CA HIS A 912 20.11 16.87 -21.56
C HIS A 912 20.20 15.87 -20.39
N ARG A 913 19.46 14.75 -20.45
CA ARG A 913 19.51 13.65 -19.48
C ARG A 913 20.15 12.38 -20.05
N LEU A 914 20.12 12.20 -21.37
CA LEU A 914 20.74 11.07 -22.05
C LEU A 914 22.26 11.27 -22.18
N ARG A 915 23.05 10.33 -21.63
CA ARG A 915 24.51 10.30 -21.83
C ARG A 915 24.84 9.69 -23.19
N ALA A 916 24.42 8.45 -23.42
CA ALA A 916 24.66 7.71 -24.65
C ALA A 916 23.78 6.45 -24.75
N VAL A 917 23.82 5.81 -25.91
CA VAL A 917 23.16 4.53 -26.23
C VAL A 917 24.17 3.49 -26.74
N ASP A 918 24.00 2.22 -26.35
CA ASP A 918 24.80 1.12 -26.91
C ASP A 918 24.24 0.64 -28.25
N LEU A 919 25.14 0.37 -29.19
CA LEU A 919 24.86 -0.15 -30.53
C LEU A 919 25.55 -1.50 -30.73
N PHE A 920 24.94 -2.58 -30.23
CA PHE A 920 25.44 -3.95 -30.38
C PHE A 920 25.83 -4.30 -31.83
N CYS A 921 25.10 -3.78 -32.82
CA CYS A 921 25.39 -4.04 -34.24
C CYS A 921 26.79 -3.58 -34.71
N GLU A 922 27.43 -2.65 -33.99
CA GLU A 922 28.78 -2.19 -34.30
C GLU A 922 29.85 -3.25 -34.04
N TRP A 923 29.55 -4.21 -33.16
CA TRP A 923 30.55 -5.11 -32.62
C TRP A 923 30.11 -6.58 -32.53
N THR A 924 28.85 -6.88 -32.88
CA THR A 924 28.34 -8.24 -33.02
C THR A 924 27.94 -8.62 -34.46
N GLU A 925 27.93 -9.93 -34.73
CA GLU A 925 27.50 -10.55 -36.00
C GLU A 925 26.98 -11.99 -35.76
N PRO A 926 26.08 -12.54 -36.60
CA PRO A 926 25.42 -11.89 -37.73
C PRO A 926 24.33 -10.90 -37.29
N LEU A 927 23.91 -10.02 -38.22
CA LEU A 927 22.78 -9.12 -38.03
C LEU A 927 21.55 -9.73 -38.72
N ILE A 928 20.53 -10.08 -37.94
CA ILE A 928 19.30 -10.71 -38.44
C ILE A 928 18.29 -9.70 -39.02
N ALA A 929 18.59 -8.41 -38.96
CA ALA A 929 17.81 -7.33 -39.52
C ALA A 929 18.76 -6.17 -39.88
N ASP A 930 18.41 -5.40 -40.92
CA ASP A 930 19.13 -4.16 -41.22
C ASP A 930 18.63 -3.04 -40.30
N ILE A 931 19.58 -2.31 -39.72
CA ILE A 931 19.36 -1.23 -38.76
C ILE A 931 20.40 -0.11 -38.95
N PRO A 932 20.07 1.14 -38.58
CA PRO A 932 21.04 2.23 -38.67
C PRO A 932 22.31 1.96 -37.87
N ARG A 933 23.44 2.44 -38.41
CA ARG A 933 24.78 2.31 -37.85
C ARG A 933 25.24 3.64 -37.26
N MET A 934 26.32 3.62 -36.48
CA MET A 934 26.98 4.83 -36.01
C MET A 934 27.56 5.62 -37.18
N GLU A 935 27.33 6.92 -37.21
CA GLU A 935 27.89 7.85 -38.19
C GLU A 935 29.25 8.41 -37.70
N GLU A 936 30.00 9.07 -38.59
CA GLU A 936 31.36 9.58 -38.32
C GLU A 936 31.43 10.59 -37.16
N ASP A 937 30.31 11.20 -36.76
CA ASP A 937 30.23 12.10 -35.61
C ASP A 937 29.90 11.40 -34.27
N GLY A 938 29.89 10.05 -34.28
CA GLY A 938 29.61 9.23 -33.09
C GLY A 938 28.15 9.23 -32.67
N ARG A 939 27.24 9.60 -33.59
CA ARG A 939 25.80 9.60 -33.36
C ARG A 939 25.10 8.62 -34.29
N ILE A 940 23.85 8.31 -33.95
CA ILE A 940 22.99 7.46 -34.76
C ILE A 940 21.72 8.20 -35.15
N THR A 941 21.38 8.13 -36.43
CA THR A 941 20.07 8.56 -36.92
C THR A 941 19.09 7.39 -36.80
N PRO A 942 18.04 7.51 -35.97
CA PRO A 942 17.10 6.42 -35.74
C PRO A 942 16.24 6.15 -36.98
N SER A 943 15.77 4.92 -37.10
CA SER A 943 14.77 4.57 -38.11
C SER A 943 13.42 5.22 -37.80
N THR A 944 12.68 5.57 -38.85
CA THR A 944 11.29 6.04 -38.80
C THR A 944 10.30 4.98 -39.26
N GLU A 945 10.75 3.74 -39.42
CA GLU A 945 9.87 2.62 -39.76
C GLU A 945 8.88 2.33 -38.62
N PRO A 946 7.64 1.90 -38.94
CA PRO A 946 6.66 1.50 -37.92
C PRO A 946 7.16 0.39 -37.00
N GLY A 947 6.74 0.45 -35.73
CA GLY A 947 7.21 -0.48 -34.70
C GLY A 947 8.57 -0.10 -34.15
N ASN A 948 9.42 -1.10 -33.86
CA ASN A 948 10.66 -0.90 -33.12
C ASN A 948 11.84 -0.36 -33.97
N GLY A 949 11.62 0.01 -35.23
CA GLY A 949 12.61 0.73 -36.04
C GLY A 949 13.70 -0.15 -36.68
N TYR A 950 13.36 -1.39 -37.04
CA TYR A 950 14.19 -2.26 -37.87
C TYR A 950 13.47 -2.60 -39.17
N THR A 951 14.20 -3.11 -40.17
CA THR A 951 13.65 -3.46 -41.48
C THR A 951 13.01 -4.87 -41.49
N ALA A 952 13.34 -5.73 -42.44
CA ALA A 952 12.85 -7.10 -42.50
C ALA A 952 13.78 -8.07 -41.75
N ILE A 953 13.21 -9.11 -41.16
CA ILE A 953 13.97 -10.19 -40.52
C ILE A 953 14.51 -11.15 -41.59
N VAL A 954 15.81 -11.46 -41.52
CA VAL A 954 16.47 -12.44 -42.39
C VAL A 954 16.29 -13.84 -41.80
N MET A 955 15.20 -14.49 -42.21
CA MET A 955 14.78 -15.80 -41.67
C MET A 955 15.85 -16.90 -41.80
N ASP A 956 16.65 -16.89 -42.87
CA ASP A 956 17.70 -17.89 -43.12
C ASP A 956 18.77 -17.94 -42.01
N MET A 957 18.91 -16.87 -41.23
CA MET A 957 19.88 -16.79 -40.13
C MET A 957 19.35 -17.33 -38.79
N LEU A 958 18.03 -17.49 -38.63
CA LEU A 958 17.41 -17.85 -37.35
C LEU A 958 17.25 -19.37 -37.12
N GLY A 959 17.54 -20.18 -38.13
CA GLY A 959 17.38 -21.64 -38.07
C GLY A 959 15.94 -22.08 -37.81
N GLU A 960 15.77 -23.33 -37.39
CA GLU A 960 14.45 -23.87 -37.01
C GLU A 960 13.96 -23.29 -35.68
N PRO A 961 12.64 -23.07 -35.51
CA PRO A 961 12.08 -22.64 -34.24
C PRO A 961 12.42 -23.58 -33.08
N LEU A 962 12.87 -23.01 -31.96
CA LEU A 962 13.08 -23.75 -30.71
C LEU A 962 11.76 -24.07 -29.99
N ALA A 963 10.76 -23.22 -30.16
CA ALA A 963 9.43 -23.43 -29.63
C ALA A 963 8.38 -22.79 -30.55
N TYR A 964 7.24 -23.47 -30.67
CA TYR A 964 6.07 -22.98 -31.42
C TYR A 964 4.83 -23.14 -30.55
N ILE A 965 4.28 -22.02 -30.11
CA ILE A 965 3.18 -21.94 -29.13
C ILE A 965 1.92 -21.48 -29.88
N THR A 966 0.92 -22.36 -29.93
CA THR A 966 -0.36 -22.13 -30.63
C THR A 966 -1.53 -22.64 -29.79
N SER A 967 -2.73 -22.13 -30.08
CA SER A 967 -3.96 -22.67 -29.48
C SER A 967 -4.19 -24.08 -30.01
N LYS A 968 -4.40 -25.06 -29.12
CA LYS A 968 -4.75 -26.42 -29.49
C LYS A 968 -6.05 -26.52 -30.27
#